data_AF-R5E225-F1
#
_entry.id   AF-R5E225-F1
#
_cell.length_a   1.000
_cell.length_b   1.000
_cell.length_c   1.000
_cell.angle_alpha   90.00
_cell.angle_beta   90.00
_cell.angle_gamma   90.00
#
_symmetry.space_group_name_H-M   'P 1'
#
loop_
_entity.id
_entity.type
_entity.pdbx_description
1 polymer ?
#
loop_
_entity_poly.entity_id
_entity_poly.type
_entity_poly.pdbx_seq_one_letter_code
_entity_poly.pdbx_strand_id
1 'polypeptide(L)'
;MQSLQSEIAKTGNIGVDSMQKIIKQFPEAKQYLADYMSGLITEQELFSKLEDVYAEDTQQYINSLVKKNETDADFFTNVKNNNETLFNALAENYRFDIKSWNNLAKAKLDVDKQLMAELASIWTGYYTAQKDSVTGLYTLVTNSEFDVQDDSDLVTPEMEEARVKQMAIYDKYNQIIQSLNDAAGSFAKANIDLDWNVLGKDDSSSSSSSSKDTKEKFNWIEPLIKRISTAYSRLKNVVSDTTITWLNRNNALSDSMSTLRDEINAQSQAYEYYINAFNGYDLDDYYKNQIANGSISIDVIYDEDLKNAISDCQDFYDKAQDAKTAVQELGIELKGLAKSRFDNLKSQYEEQINQITKTNDLLQKEADIIDTKGWFASTLLNNSFIEQEQKNLNKLKEERTALVNALNSAIDSGKIEEYSEDWYDMQSSIDDCTSSILDAEKALIEYDNAIRQINWDAFDRTRDDVEDLINETDFLVELLKDVGITDDDGNMTKEGQAAQALLAQKYQLYLNQAKAYKDEISKINEDLVNDPYDKELLDRKQDLIDKEQEAIKSAMSEKDAIKDLTNDAYTDFIDKLGDAIDKYKELMDTMKDAYDYEKSIREKTEALNTLEKQYSAYQGDNSEEGKKNIQQLKDQINTAKDDLKDTEYEKLISDTEKILDQLQSDTQEWIDQRLDDLDNLIQDIIEQSNENASDISQTITSTAENYGYNLSKPLLFSAKNVNYGKFN
;
A
#
# COMPACT_ATOMS: atom_id res chain seq x y z
N MET A 1 -37.88 -46.11 -13.59
CA MET A 1 -39.06 -45.31 -13.16
C MET A 1 -40.40 -46.00 -13.41
N GLN A 2 -40.66 -46.64 -14.56
CA GLN A 2 -41.81 -47.56 -14.69
C GLN A 2 -41.80 -48.67 -13.62
N SER A 3 -40.61 -49.10 -13.17
CA SER A 3 -40.45 -50.03 -12.03
C SER A 3 -41.05 -49.48 -10.74
N LEU A 4 -40.81 -48.21 -10.40
CA LEU A 4 -41.30 -47.51 -9.20
C LEU A 4 -42.81 -47.28 -9.26
N GLN A 5 -43.33 -46.78 -10.38
CA GLN A 5 -44.79 -46.66 -10.57
C GLN A 5 -45.47 -48.03 -10.51
N SER A 6 -44.86 -49.08 -11.07
CA SER A 6 -45.39 -50.45 -10.97
C SER A 6 -45.30 -51.02 -9.56
N GLU A 7 -44.28 -50.63 -8.79
CA GLU A 7 -44.06 -51.07 -7.42
C GLU A 7 -45.08 -50.44 -6.48
N ILE A 8 -45.33 -49.14 -6.62
CA ILE A 8 -46.35 -48.42 -5.85
C ILE A 8 -47.75 -48.91 -6.23
N ALA A 9 -48.04 -49.09 -7.53
CA ALA A 9 -49.33 -49.63 -7.98
C ALA A 9 -49.60 -51.07 -7.48
N LYS A 10 -48.55 -51.86 -7.21
CA LYS A 10 -48.67 -53.24 -6.70
C LYS A 10 -48.66 -53.34 -5.18
N THR A 11 -47.92 -52.47 -4.49
CA THR A 11 -47.63 -52.60 -3.06
C THR A 11 -48.18 -51.46 -2.19
N GLY A 12 -48.64 -50.37 -2.82
CA GLY A 12 -49.14 -49.18 -2.15
C GLY A 12 -48.07 -48.27 -1.54
N ASN A 13 -46.79 -48.66 -1.61
CA ASN A 13 -45.64 -47.93 -1.05
C ASN A 13 -44.41 -48.07 -1.97
N ILE A 14 -43.37 -47.27 -1.72
CA ILE A 14 -42.05 -47.44 -2.35
C ILE A 14 -41.18 -48.33 -1.45
N GLY A 15 -40.61 -49.41 -1.99
CA GLY A 15 -39.70 -50.28 -1.26
C GLY A 15 -38.36 -49.61 -0.94
N VAL A 16 -37.77 -50.00 0.19
CA VAL A 16 -36.50 -49.44 0.71
C VAL A 16 -35.37 -49.53 -0.33
N ASP A 17 -35.30 -50.62 -1.11
CA ASP A 17 -34.30 -50.80 -2.16
C ASP A 17 -34.44 -49.79 -3.31
N SER A 18 -35.68 -49.46 -3.69
CA SER A 18 -35.96 -48.45 -4.71
C SER A 18 -35.65 -47.04 -4.20
N MET A 19 -35.93 -46.77 -2.93
CA MET A 19 -35.53 -45.51 -2.28
C MET A 19 -34.02 -45.36 -2.19
N GLN A 20 -33.30 -46.42 -1.82
CA GLN A 20 -31.84 -46.40 -1.76
C GLN A 20 -31.21 -46.18 -3.14
N LYS A 21 -31.78 -46.76 -4.20
CA LYS A 21 -31.33 -46.51 -5.58
C LYS A 21 -31.54 -45.06 -6.00
N ILE A 22 -32.70 -44.48 -5.66
CA ILE A 22 -32.96 -43.06 -5.94
C ILE A 22 -31.98 -42.18 -5.15
N ILE A 23 -31.79 -42.41 -3.85
CA ILE A 23 -30.86 -41.61 -3.01
C ILE A 23 -29.41 -41.76 -3.51
N LYS A 24 -29.04 -42.93 -4.04
CA LYS A 24 -27.70 -43.16 -4.59
C LYS A 24 -27.47 -42.40 -5.91
N GLN A 25 -28.50 -42.27 -6.74
CA GLN A 25 -28.42 -41.55 -8.01
C GLN A 25 -28.68 -40.05 -7.86
N PHE A 26 -29.55 -39.67 -6.93
CA PHE A 26 -29.99 -38.31 -6.64
C PHE A 26 -29.99 -38.09 -5.12
N PRO A 27 -28.83 -37.82 -4.51
CA PRO A 27 -28.71 -37.61 -3.06
C PRO A 27 -29.63 -36.51 -2.52
N GLU A 28 -29.95 -35.51 -3.34
CA GLU A 28 -30.83 -34.38 -3.06
C GLU A 28 -32.28 -34.83 -2.80
N ALA A 29 -32.69 -35.99 -3.33
CA ALA A 29 -34.01 -36.55 -3.13
C ALA A 29 -34.21 -37.18 -1.73
N LYS A 30 -33.14 -37.32 -0.93
CA LYS A 30 -33.15 -38.00 0.38
C LYS A 30 -34.19 -37.43 1.35
N GLN A 31 -34.33 -36.11 1.41
CA GLN A 31 -35.27 -35.47 2.33
C GLN A 31 -36.72 -35.71 1.90
N TYR A 32 -37.03 -35.55 0.60
CA TYR A 32 -38.38 -35.78 0.08
C TYR A 32 -38.83 -37.24 0.27
N LEU A 33 -37.91 -38.18 0.08
CA LEU A 33 -38.15 -39.60 0.34
C LEU A 33 -38.38 -39.90 1.83
N ALA A 34 -37.70 -39.20 2.73
CA ALA A 34 -37.93 -39.31 4.18
C ALA A 34 -39.26 -38.68 4.62
N ASP A 35 -39.64 -37.55 4.03
CA ASP A 35 -40.91 -36.87 4.28
C ASP A 35 -42.10 -37.72 3.82
N TYR A 36 -41.97 -38.39 2.67
CA TYR A 36 -42.97 -39.35 2.18
C TYR A 36 -43.11 -40.57 3.12
N MET A 37 -42.00 -41.15 3.57
CA MET A 37 -42.03 -42.25 4.56
C MET A 37 -42.66 -41.85 5.90
N SER A 38 -42.54 -40.57 6.25
CA SER A 38 -43.12 -40.02 7.48
C SER A 38 -44.58 -39.58 7.30
N GLY A 39 -45.14 -39.72 6.09
CA GLY A 39 -46.49 -39.29 5.75
C GLY A 39 -46.69 -37.78 5.68
N LEU A 40 -45.60 -37.00 5.64
CA LEU A 40 -45.61 -35.54 5.59
C LEU A 40 -45.96 -34.99 4.19
N ILE A 41 -45.68 -35.78 3.15
CA ILE A 41 -46.06 -35.48 1.76
C ILE A 41 -46.73 -36.69 1.13
N THR A 42 -47.64 -36.43 0.18
CA THR A 42 -48.35 -37.44 -0.59
C THR A 42 -47.47 -38.06 -1.68
N GLU A 43 -47.90 -39.17 -2.25
CA GLU A 43 -47.23 -39.79 -3.41
C GLU A 43 -47.13 -38.82 -4.59
N GLN A 44 -48.20 -38.06 -4.87
CA GLN A 44 -48.22 -37.10 -5.96
C GLN A 44 -47.23 -35.95 -5.72
N GLU A 45 -47.11 -35.48 -4.49
CA GLU A 45 -46.11 -34.48 -4.09
C GLU A 45 -44.68 -35.04 -4.17
N LEU A 46 -44.46 -36.29 -3.77
CA LEU A 46 -43.16 -36.94 -3.92
C LEU A 46 -42.75 -37.05 -5.39
N PHE A 47 -43.64 -37.49 -6.28
CA PHE A 47 -43.31 -37.57 -7.71
C PHE A 47 -43.04 -36.21 -8.32
N SER A 48 -43.78 -35.17 -7.93
CA SER A 48 -43.49 -33.80 -8.34
C SER A 48 -42.10 -33.37 -7.87
N LYS A 49 -41.71 -33.68 -6.63
CA LYS A 49 -40.38 -33.38 -6.10
C LYS A 49 -39.26 -34.16 -6.77
N LEU A 50 -39.49 -35.41 -7.14
CA LEU A 50 -38.52 -36.23 -7.87
C LEU A 50 -38.36 -35.76 -9.32
N GLU A 51 -39.45 -35.31 -9.95
CA GLU A 51 -39.42 -34.69 -11.27
C GLU A 51 -38.62 -33.37 -11.24
N ASP A 52 -38.79 -32.56 -10.19
CA ASP A 52 -37.98 -31.35 -9.97
C ASP A 52 -36.48 -31.69 -9.84
N VAL A 53 -36.14 -32.70 -9.03
CA VAL A 53 -34.73 -33.13 -8.84
C VAL A 53 -34.11 -33.64 -10.14
N TYR A 54 -34.87 -34.40 -10.94
CA TYR A 54 -34.39 -34.87 -12.24
C TYR A 54 -34.26 -33.74 -13.27
N ALA A 55 -35.18 -32.77 -13.26
CA ALA A 55 -35.10 -31.61 -14.12
C ALA A 55 -33.85 -30.77 -13.81
N GLU A 56 -33.51 -30.62 -12.53
CA GLU A 56 -32.29 -29.95 -12.05
C GLU A 56 -31.02 -30.69 -12.51
N ASP A 57 -30.93 -32.01 -12.27
CA ASP A 57 -29.78 -32.83 -12.71
C ASP A 57 -29.63 -32.82 -14.24
N THR A 58 -30.75 -32.90 -14.97
CA THR A 58 -30.78 -32.78 -16.43
C THR A 58 -30.21 -31.43 -16.87
N GLN A 59 -30.58 -30.34 -16.20
CA GLN A 59 -30.07 -29.01 -16.52
C GLN A 59 -28.57 -28.89 -16.21
N GLN A 60 -28.09 -29.47 -15.10
CA GLN A 60 -26.67 -29.51 -14.77
C GLN A 60 -25.87 -30.33 -15.80
N TYR A 61 -26.40 -31.46 -16.25
CA TYR A 61 -25.81 -32.26 -17.31
C TYR A 61 -25.74 -31.50 -18.64
N ILE A 62 -26.82 -30.81 -19.04
CA ILE A 62 -26.83 -29.95 -20.23
C ILE A 62 -25.79 -28.83 -20.11
N ASN A 63 -25.70 -28.17 -18.95
CA ASN A 63 -24.70 -27.13 -18.71
C ASN A 63 -23.27 -27.69 -18.83
N SER A 64 -23.01 -28.89 -18.31
CA SER A 64 -21.72 -29.57 -18.43
C SER A 64 -21.34 -29.87 -19.89
N LEU A 65 -22.33 -30.26 -20.71
CA LEU A 65 -22.13 -30.53 -22.12
C LEU A 65 -21.86 -29.25 -22.92
N VAL A 66 -22.63 -28.18 -22.65
CA VAL A 66 -22.39 -26.86 -23.24
C VAL A 66 -20.97 -26.38 -22.88
N LYS A 67 -20.56 -26.55 -21.62
CA LYS A 67 -19.23 -26.17 -21.15
C LYS A 67 -18.12 -26.97 -21.84
N LYS A 68 -18.31 -28.29 -22.00
CA LYS A 68 -17.36 -29.17 -22.69
C LYS A 68 -17.18 -28.80 -24.16
N ASN A 69 -18.24 -28.35 -24.82
CA ASN A 69 -18.24 -27.97 -26.24
C ASN A 69 -18.04 -26.46 -26.47
N GLU A 70 -17.70 -25.68 -25.44
CA GLU A 70 -17.66 -24.22 -25.51
C GLU A 70 -16.59 -23.71 -26.52
N THR A 71 -15.53 -24.48 -26.73
CA THR A 71 -14.47 -24.18 -27.72
C THR A 71 -14.65 -24.93 -29.05
N ASP A 72 -15.67 -25.78 -29.18
CA ASP A 72 -15.94 -26.57 -30.38
C ASP A 72 -16.61 -25.70 -31.46
N ALA A 73 -15.95 -25.58 -32.61
CA ALA A 73 -16.40 -24.73 -33.71
C ALA A 73 -17.60 -25.30 -34.47
N ASP A 74 -17.69 -26.62 -34.59
CA ASP A 74 -18.80 -27.29 -35.28
C ASP A 74 -20.07 -27.21 -34.42
N PHE A 75 -19.94 -27.45 -33.11
CA PHE A 75 -21.01 -27.24 -32.15
C PHE A 75 -21.55 -25.82 -32.24
N PHE A 76 -20.67 -24.81 -32.15
CA PHE A 76 -21.09 -23.41 -32.16
C PHE A 76 -21.67 -22.96 -33.51
N THR A 77 -21.16 -23.48 -34.63
CA THR A 77 -21.72 -23.21 -35.96
C THR A 77 -23.18 -23.69 -36.04
N ASN A 78 -23.48 -24.87 -35.50
CA ASN A 78 -24.86 -25.37 -35.46
C ASN A 78 -25.74 -24.58 -34.50
N VAL A 79 -25.23 -24.20 -33.33
CA VAL A 79 -25.94 -23.29 -32.40
C VAL A 79 -26.30 -21.98 -33.09
N LYS A 80 -25.35 -21.40 -33.84
CA LYS A 80 -25.53 -20.14 -34.57
C LYS A 80 -26.58 -20.25 -35.68
N ASN A 81 -26.49 -21.31 -36.49
CA ASN A 81 -27.43 -21.55 -37.59
C ASN A 81 -28.86 -21.83 -37.11
N ASN A 82 -29.01 -22.49 -35.96
CA ASN A 82 -30.33 -22.76 -35.38
C ASN A 82 -30.94 -21.57 -34.63
N ASN A 83 -30.17 -20.49 -34.43
CA ASN A 83 -30.58 -19.32 -33.66
C ASN A 83 -30.27 -18.00 -34.40
N GLU A 84 -30.41 -17.98 -35.72
CA GLU A 84 -30.05 -16.81 -36.56
C GLU A 84 -30.67 -15.49 -36.07
N THR A 85 -31.94 -15.51 -35.65
CA THR A 85 -32.63 -14.33 -35.13
C THR A 85 -31.95 -13.74 -33.89
N LEU A 86 -31.49 -14.60 -32.96
CA LEU A 86 -30.75 -14.17 -31.78
C LEU A 86 -29.44 -13.51 -32.18
N PHE A 87 -28.62 -14.17 -33.00
CA PHE A 87 -27.30 -13.65 -33.36
C PHE A 87 -27.40 -12.38 -34.20
N ASN A 88 -28.39 -12.25 -35.08
CA ASN A 88 -28.66 -11.01 -35.80
C ASN A 88 -29.06 -9.89 -34.85
N ALA A 89 -29.92 -10.15 -33.87
CA ALA A 89 -30.27 -9.17 -32.84
C ALA A 89 -29.05 -8.76 -31.98
N LEU A 90 -28.13 -9.68 -31.69
CA LEU A 90 -26.88 -9.37 -30.98
C LEU A 90 -25.96 -8.44 -31.81
N ALA A 91 -25.85 -8.67 -33.11
CA ALA A 91 -25.10 -7.79 -34.00
C ALA A 91 -25.77 -6.42 -34.18
N GLU A 92 -27.10 -6.38 -34.33
CA GLU A 92 -27.86 -5.17 -34.62
C GLU A 92 -28.12 -4.29 -33.39
N ASN A 93 -28.38 -4.87 -32.23
CA ASN A 93 -28.75 -4.09 -31.03
C ASN A 93 -27.54 -3.81 -30.13
N TYR A 94 -26.55 -4.71 -30.12
CA TYR A 94 -25.38 -4.62 -29.23
C TYR A 94 -24.05 -4.48 -29.97
N ARG A 95 -24.09 -4.35 -31.31
CA ARG A 95 -22.91 -4.07 -32.15
C ARG A 95 -21.80 -5.12 -32.04
N PHE A 96 -22.14 -6.36 -31.68
CA PHE A 96 -21.16 -7.45 -31.65
C PHE A 96 -20.72 -7.85 -33.05
N ASP A 97 -19.41 -8.04 -33.25
CA ASP A 97 -18.87 -8.64 -34.48
C ASP A 97 -19.05 -10.17 -34.45
N ILE A 98 -20.30 -10.61 -34.60
CA ILE A 98 -20.66 -12.03 -34.58
C ILE A 98 -19.96 -12.85 -35.67
N LYS A 99 -19.38 -12.21 -36.70
CA LYS A 99 -18.63 -12.91 -37.76
C LYS A 99 -17.27 -13.40 -37.25
N SER A 100 -16.71 -12.71 -36.26
CA SER A 100 -15.46 -13.10 -35.60
C SER A 100 -15.63 -14.24 -34.59
N TRP A 101 -16.87 -14.58 -34.23
CA TRP A 101 -17.17 -15.65 -33.28
C TRP A 101 -17.10 -17.01 -33.97
N ASN A 102 -16.05 -17.76 -33.69
CA ASN A 102 -15.82 -19.12 -34.19
C ASN A 102 -16.20 -20.20 -33.17
N ASN A 103 -16.39 -19.86 -31.90
CA ASN A 103 -16.89 -20.75 -30.86
C ASN A 103 -17.63 -19.96 -29.75
N LEU A 104 -18.31 -20.68 -28.85
CA LEU A 104 -19.11 -20.09 -27.77
C LEU A 104 -18.23 -19.35 -26.75
N ALA A 105 -17.02 -19.86 -26.48
CA ALA A 105 -16.04 -19.22 -25.60
C ALA A 105 -15.68 -17.81 -26.09
N LYS A 106 -15.44 -17.66 -27.39
CA LYS A 106 -15.13 -16.37 -28.02
C LYS A 106 -16.31 -15.41 -27.97
N ALA A 107 -17.53 -15.92 -28.19
CA ALA A 107 -18.74 -15.12 -28.07
C ALA A 107 -18.89 -14.55 -26.65
N LYS A 108 -18.81 -15.41 -25.63
CA LYS A 108 -18.89 -14.99 -24.22
C LYS A 108 -17.75 -14.05 -23.82
N LEU A 109 -16.53 -14.27 -24.31
CA LEU A 109 -15.39 -13.38 -24.06
C LEU A 109 -15.61 -11.96 -24.61
N ASP A 110 -16.24 -11.82 -25.78
CA ASP A 110 -16.51 -10.49 -26.33
C ASP A 110 -17.65 -9.78 -25.60
N VAL A 111 -18.63 -10.55 -25.12
CA VAL A 111 -19.67 -10.05 -24.20
C VAL A 111 -19.03 -9.58 -22.89
N ASP A 112 -18.12 -10.37 -22.30
CA ASP A 112 -17.35 -10.01 -21.09
C ASP A 112 -16.56 -8.72 -21.30
N LYS A 113 -15.88 -8.57 -22.44
CA LYS A 113 -15.10 -7.36 -22.76
C LYS A 113 -15.97 -6.11 -22.86
N GLN A 114 -17.14 -6.21 -23.49
CA GLN A 114 -18.05 -5.08 -23.56
C GLN A 114 -18.67 -4.75 -22.20
N LEU A 115 -19.05 -5.75 -21.41
CA LEU A 115 -19.49 -5.56 -20.03
C LEU A 115 -18.46 -4.79 -19.22
N MET A 116 -17.21 -5.24 -19.23
CA MET A 116 -16.11 -4.58 -18.49
C MET A 116 -15.84 -3.16 -19.00
N ALA A 117 -15.98 -2.90 -20.31
CA ALA A 117 -15.83 -1.57 -20.87
C ALA A 117 -16.98 -0.62 -20.46
N GLU A 118 -18.23 -1.09 -20.45
CA GLU A 118 -19.37 -0.29 -19.98
C GLU A 118 -19.31 -0.07 -18.46
N LEU A 119 -18.92 -1.08 -17.67
CA LEU A 119 -18.71 -0.94 -16.22
C LEU A 119 -17.57 0.03 -15.88
N ALA A 120 -16.46 0.01 -16.61
CA ALA A 120 -15.34 0.93 -16.41
C ALA A 120 -15.77 2.41 -16.55
N SER A 121 -16.79 2.70 -17.37
CA SER A 121 -17.33 4.05 -17.54
C SER A 121 -18.18 4.55 -16.35
N ILE A 122 -18.59 3.66 -15.45
CA ILE A 122 -19.42 3.96 -14.28
C ILE A 122 -18.85 3.38 -12.98
N TRP A 123 -17.59 2.94 -12.97
CA TRP A 123 -16.97 2.28 -11.84
C TRP A 123 -16.80 3.27 -10.68
N THR A 124 -17.43 2.98 -9.55
CA THR A 124 -17.42 3.84 -8.36
C THR A 124 -16.55 3.34 -7.23
N GLY A 125 -16.06 2.09 -7.29
CA GLY A 125 -15.25 1.49 -6.22
C GLY A 125 -16.05 0.87 -5.07
N TYR A 126 -17.38 1.00 -5.04
CA TYR A 126 -18.22 0.43 -3.96
C TYR A 126 -18.59 -1.04 -4.16
N TYR A 127 -18.67 -1.48 -5.42
CA TYR A 127 -19.11 -2.82 -5.79
C TYR A 127 -18.16 -3.43 -6.83
N THR A 128 -18.12 -4.76 -6.88
CA THR A 128 -17.35 -5.55 -7.84
C THR A 128 -18.22 -6.60 -8.53
N ALA A 129 -17.69 -7.15 -9.62
CA ALA A 129 -18.29 -8.21 -10.42
C ALA A 129 -17.84 -9.58 -9.92
N GLN A 130 -18.77 -10.41 -9.44
CA GLN A 130 -18.49 -11.83 -9.19
C GLN A 130 -19.10 -12.68 -10.30
N LYS A 131 -18.27 -13.44 -11.00
CA LYS A 131 -18.71 -14.33 -12.08
C LYS A 131 -19.00 -15.74 -11.55
N ASP A 132 -20.19 -16.25 -11.82
CA ASP A 132 -20.53 -17.64 -11.57
C ASP A 132 -19.77 -18.56 -12.55
N SER A 133 -19.04 -19.54 -12.03
CA SER A 133 -18.14 -20.38 -12.84
C SER A 133 -18.87 -21.36 -13.75
N VAL A 134 -20.16 -21.66 -13.47
CA VAL A 134 -20.95 -22.66 -14.20
C VAL A 134 -21.72 -21.99 -15.33
N THR A 135 -22.47 -20.94 -15.01
CA THR A 135 -23.34 -20.20 -15.93
C THR A 135 -22.59 -19.10 -16.67
N GLY A 136 -21.54 -18.53 -16.07
CA GLY A 136 -20.82 -17.37 -16.61
C GLY A 136 -21.56 -16.04 -16.41
N LEU A 137 -22.64 -16.01 -15.63
CA LEU A 137 -23.37 -14.80 -15.25
C LEU A 137 -22.62 -14.02 -14.18
N TYR A 138 -22.80 -12.71 -14.14
CA TYR A 138 -22.20 -11.84 -13.14
C TYR A 138 -23.22 -11.43 -12.09
N THR A 139 -22.76 -11.34 -10.85
CA THR A 139 -23.52 -10.77 -9.74
C THR A 139 -22.77 -9.56 -9.19
N LEU A 140 -23.53 -8.59 -8.72
CA LEU A 140 -23.00 -7.43 -8.04
C LEU A 140 -22.70 -7.81 -6.59
N VAL A 141 -21.46 -7.64 -6.16
CA VAL A 141 -21.04 -7.90 -4.78
C VAL A 141 -20.48 -6.62 -4.19
N THR A 142 -20.87 -6.28 -2.96
CA THR A 142 -20.28 -5.15 -2.24
C THR A 142 -18.81 -5.43 -1.98
N ASN A 143 -17.94 -4.47 -2.27
CA ASN A 143 -16.53 -4.61 -1.95
C ASN A 143 -16.37 -4.76 -0.44
N SER A 144 -15.47 -5.65 0.01
CA SER A 144 -15.29 -5.97 1.43
C SER A 144 -14.97 -4.75 2.30
N GLU A 145 -14.36 -3.70 1.72
CA GLU A 145 -14.11 -2.41 2.38
C GLU A 145 -15.39 -1.63 2.71
N PHE A 146 -16.48 -1.94 2.01
CA PHE A 146 -17.81 -1.34 2.15
C PHE A 146 -18.85 -2.38 2.61
N ASP A 147 -18.44 -3.61 2.90
CA ASP A 147 -19.29 -4.70 3.41
C ASP A 147 -19.47 -4.51 4.92
N VAL A 148 -20.24 -3.49 5.29
CA VAL A 148 -20.62 -3.24 6.68
C VAL A 148 -21.77 -4.20 7.01
N GLN A 149 -21.42 -5.36 7.54
CA GLN A 149 -22.42 -6.27 8.11
C GLN A 149 -23.20 -5.54 9.20
N ASP A 150 -24.49 -5.29 8.92
CA ASP A 150 -25.54 -4.97 9.89
C ASP A 150 -25.78 -3.48 10.27
N ASP A 151 -25.52 -2.51 9.39
CA ASP A 151 -26.01 -1.13 9.58
C ASP A 151 -26.63 -0.54 8.31
N SER A 152 -27.97 -0.49 8.24
CA SER A 152 -28.72 0.03 7.07
C SER A 152 -28.55 1.53 6.82
N ASP A 153 -27.88 2.22 7.74
CA ASP A 153 -27.81 3.68 7.80
C ASP A 153 -26.57 4.27 7.07
N LEU A 154 -25.74 3.41 6.47
CA LEU A 154 -24.52 3.81 5.75
C LEU A 154 -24.63 3.76 4.21
N VAL A 155 -25.75 3.31 3.64
CA VAL A 155 -25.97 3.35 2.19
C VAL A 155 -26.32 4.79 1.77
N THR A 156 -25.36 5.49 1.19
CA THR A 156 -25.62 6.84 0.67
C THR A 156 -26.53 6.76 -0.57
N PRO A 157 -27.33 7.82 -0.86
CA PRO A 157 -28.09 7.89 -2.11
C PRO A 157 -27.22 7.71 -3.36
N GLU A 158 -25.95 8.12 -3.29
CA GLU A 158 -24.96 7.95 -4.35
C GLU A 158 -24.54 6.49 -4.54
N MET A 159 -24.35 5.73 -3.45
CA MET A 159 -24.09 4.28 -3.51
C MET A 159 -25.29 3.53 -4.09
N GLU A 160 -26.51 3.88 -3.68
CA GLU A 160 -27.72 3.25 -4.23
C GLU A 160 -27.93 3.60 -5.72
N GLU A 161 -27.66 4.84 -6.12
CA GLU A 161 -27.70 5.23 -7.54
C GLU A 161 -26.64 4.48 -8.36
N ALA A 162 -25.43 4.31 -7.83
CA ALA A 162 -24.37 3.53 -8.45
C ALA A 162 -24.76 2.05 -8.56
N ARG A 163 -25.35 1.48 -7.49
CA ARG A 163 -25.86 0.10 -7.46
C ARG A 163 -26.90 -0.13 -8.55
N VAL A 164 -27.88 0.76 -8.68
CA VAL A 164 -28.94 0.67 -9.69
C VAL A 164 -28.37 0.77 -11.11
N LYS A 165 -27.43 1.69 -11.35
CA LYS A 165 -26.78 1.83 -12.67
C LYS A 165 -25.95 0.59 -13.04
N GLN A 166 -25.14 0.08 -12.11
CA GLN A 166 -24.33 -1.10 -12.35
C GLN A 166 -25.20 -2.35 -12.53
N MET A 167 -26.24 -2.51 -11.71
CA MET A 167 -27.21 -3.62 -11.84
C MET A 167 -27.88 -3.62 -13.22
N ALA A 168 -28.28 -2.46 -13.75
CA ALA A 168 -28.88 -2.36 -15.07
C ALA A 168 -27.92 -2.82 -16.20
N ILE A 169 -26.61 -2.56 -16.05
CA ILE A 169 -25.59 -3.03 -16.99
C ILE A 169 -25.40 -4.55 -16.85
N TYR A 170 -25.31 -5.07 -15.61
CA TYR A 170 -25.22 -6.51 -15.39
C TYR A 170 -26.42 -7.25 -15.96
N ASP A 171 -27.65 -6.79 -15.69
CA ASP A 171 -28.88 -7.40 -16.19
C ASP A 171 -28.87 -7.47 -17.72
N LYS A 172 -28.46 -6.39 -18.39
CA LYS A 172 -28.34 -6.33 -19.86
C LYS A 172 -27.37 -7.40 -20.39
N TYR A 173 -26.17 -7.51 -19.83
CA TYR A 173 -25.15 -8.44 -20.33
C TYR A 173 -25.39 -9.89 -19.87
N ASN A 174 -25.92 -10.09 -18.68
CA ASN A 174 -26.37 -11.39 -18.20
C ASN A 174 -27.50 -11.94 -19.06
N GLN A 175 -28.45 -11.11 -19.51
CA GLN A 175 -29.46 -11.55 -20.48
C GLN A 175 -28.83 -12.05 -21.79
N ILE A 176 -27.75 -11.42 -22.26
CA ILE A 176 -27.03 -11.85 -23.46
C ILE A 176 -26.34 -13.20 -23.21
N ILE A 177 -25.59 -13.33 -22.10
CA ILE A 177 -24.92 -14.58 -21.72
C ILE A 177 -25.94 -15.71 -21.55
N GLN A 178 -27.08 -15.41 -20.91
CA GLN A 178 -28.17 -16.36 -20.72
C GLN A 178 -28.75 -16.78 -22.07
N SER A 179 -29.02 -15.84 -22.99
CA SER A 179 -29.53 -16.17 -24.33
C SER A 179 -28.54 -17.05 -25.12
N LEU A 180 -27.23 -16.84 -24.95
CA LEU A 180 -26.19 -17.69 -25.55
C LEU A 180 -26.17 -19.08 -24.91
N ASN A 181 -26.29 -19.18 -23.59
CA ASN A 181 -26.37 -20.44 -22.86
C ASN A 181 -27.64 -21.21 -23.22
N ASP A 182 -28.79 -20.55 -23.32
CA ASP A 182 -30.07 -21.16 -23.67
C ASP A 182 -30.07 -21.68 -25.10
N ALA A 183 -29.48 -20.92 -26.05
CA ALA A 183 -29.30 -21.37 -27.42
C ALA A 183 -28.41 -22.61 -27.52
N ALA A 184 -27.28 -22.62 -26.79
CA ALA A 184 -26.36 -23.75 -26.74
C ALA A 184 -26.96 -24.96 -26.01
N GLY A 185 -27.64 -24.72 -24.90
CA GLY A 185 -28.29 -25.73 -24.07
C GLY A 185 -29.49 -26.37 -24.79
N SER A 186 -30.29 -25.58 -25.50
CA SER A 186 -31.39 -26.08 -26.33
C SER A 186 -30.87 -26.97 -27.47
N PHE A 187 -29.76 -26.58 -28.10
CA PHE A 187 -29.13 -27.40 -29.13
C PHE A 187 -28.52 -28.70 -28.54
N ALA A 188 -27.87 -28.62 -27.39
CA ALA A 188 -27.36 -29.80 -26.68
C ALA A 188 -28.50 -30.73 -26.27
N LYS A 189 -29.60 -30.19 -25.73
CA LYS A 189 -30.80 -30.93 -25.33
C LYS A 189 -31.50 -31.59 -26.52
N ALA A 190 -31.63 -30.90 -27.65
CA ALA A 190 -32.29 -31.45 -28.84
C ALA A 190 -31.58 -32.68 -29.43
N ASN A 191 -30.30 -32.89 -29.07
CA ASN A 191 -29.48 -34.01 -29.53
C ASN A 191 -29.39 -35.15 -28.49
N ILE A 192 -30.19 -35.12 -27.42
CA ILE A 192 -30.18 -36.13 -26.34
C ILE A 192 -31.63 -36.45 -25.95
N ASP A 193 -31.96 -37.74 -25.85
CA ASP A 193 -33.27 -38.19 -25.37
C ASP A 193 -33.28 -38.16 -23.83
N LEU A 194 -33.93 -37.13 -23.26
CA LEU A 194 -33.95 -36.83 -21.82
C LEU A 194 -35.38 -36.90 -21.24
N ASP A 195 -36.35 -37.45 -21.96
CA ASP A 195 -37.74 -37.52 -21.50
C ASP A 195 -37.84 -38.40 -20.24
N TRP A 196 -38.33 -37.80 -19.15
CA TRP A 196 -38.65 -38.46 -17.88
C TRP A 196 -39.58 -39.67 -18.06
N ASN A 197 -40.38 -39.70 -19.13
CA ASN A 197 -41.27 -40.81 -19.49
C ASN A 197 -40.64 -41.89 -20.39
N VAL A 198 -39.43 -41.71 -20.93
CA VAL A 198 -38.82 -42.61 -21.95
C VAL A 198 -37.71 -43.51 -21.38
N LEU A 199 -37.34 -43.36 -20.11
CA LEU A 199 -36.38 -44.22 -19.43
C LEU A 199 -36.96 -45.63 -19.12
N GLY A 200 -37.05 -46.46 -20.17
CA GLY A 200 -37.52 -47.84 -20.11
C GLY A 200 -37.81 -48.53 -21.45
N LYS A 201 -37.02 -48.31 -22.50
CA LYS A 201 -37.12 -49.07 -23.76
C LYS A 201 -35.90 -49.95 -23.98
N ASP A 202 -35.91 -51.11 -23.34
CA ASP A 202 -35.10 -52.24 -23.79
C ASP A 202 -35.79 -52.86 -25.01
N ASP A 203 -35.16 -52.74 -26.17
CA ASP A 203 -35.52 -53.51 -27.35
C ASP A 203 -35.09 -54.96 -27.14
N SER A 204 -36.05 -55.83 -26.84
CA SER A 204 -35.88 -57.27 -27.04
C SER A 204 -37.16 -57.86 -27.62
N SER A 205 -37.23 -57.90 -28.95
CA SER A 205 -38.13 -58.80 -29.65
C SER A 205 -37.43 -60.16 -29.82
N SER A 206 -37.98 -61.19 -29.18
CA SER A 206 -37.62 -62.57 -29.48
C SER A 206 -38.78 -63.22 -30.22
N SER A 207 -38.51 -63.73 -31.42
CA SER A 207 -39.32 -64.73 -32.08
C SER A 207 -38.61 -66.08 -31.96
N SER A 208 -39.43 -67.10 -31.73
CA SER A 208 -39.04 -68.44 -31.36
C SER A 208 -38.42 -69.23 -32.51
N SER A 209 -37.39 -70.02 -32.21
CA SER A 209 -37.32 -71.40 -32.71
C SER A 209 -36.40 -72.25 -31.84
N SER A 210 -36.90 -73.44 -31.53
CA SER A 210 -36.33 -74.43 -30.62
C SER A 210 -35.03 -75.05 -31.15
N SER A 211 -34.01 -75.13 -30.30
CA SER A 211 -32.90 -76.10 -30.40
C SER A 211 -32.20 -76.22 -29.04
N LYS A 212 -31.80 -77.45 -28.68
CA LYS A 212 -31.36 -77.89 -27.34
C LYS A 212 -30.30 -76.97 -26.70
N ASP A 213 -30.62 -76.47 -25.51
CA ASP A 213 -29.78 -75.53 -24.73
C ASP A 213 -28.49 -76.19 -24.21
N THR A 214 -27.35 -75.62 -24.59
CA THR A 214 -26.09 -75.69 -23.84
C THR A 214 -26.04 -74.50 -22.89
N LYS A 215 -25.90 -74.72 -21.58
CA LYS A 215 -25.79 -73.65 -20.58
C LYS A 215 -24.41 -73.01 -20.66
N GLU A 216 -24.29 -71.80 -21.20
CA GLU A 216 -23.10 -70.95 -21.08
C GLU A 216 -23.23 -70.02 -19.86
N LYS A 217 -22.18 -69.96 -19.02
CA LYS A 217 -22.08 -69.02 -17.89
C LYS A 217 -21.29 -67.80 -18.35
N PHE A 218 -21.82 -66.59 -18.15
CA PHE A 218 -21.14 -65.33 -18.45
C PHE A 218 -20.74 -64.61 -17.16
N ASN A 219 -19.44 -64.37 -16.96
CA ASN A 219 -18.91 -63.60 -15.83
C ASN A 219 -18.84 -62.11 -16.19
N TRP A 220 -19.79 -61.31 -15.70
CA TRP A 220 -19.84 -59.86 -15.95
C TRP A 220 -19.00 -59.02 -14.98
N ILE A 221 -18.54 -59.62 -13.88
CA ILE A 221 -17.73 -58.95 -12.85
C ILE A 221 -16.34 -58.62 -13.41
N GLU A 222 -15.69 -59.57 -14.08
CA GLU A 222 -14.37 -59.39 -14.70
C GLU A 222 -14.35 -58.23 -15.73
N PRO A 223 -15.28 -58.13 -16.70
CA PRO A 223 -15.39 -56.98 -17.58
C PRO A 223 -15.62 -55.64 -16.88
N LEU A 224 -16.37 -55.61 -15.78
CA LEU A 224 -16.62 -54.40 -14.99
C LEU A 224 -15.32 -53.93 -14.34
N ILE A 225 -14.65 -54.80 -13.58
CA ILE A 225 -13.36 -54.51 -12.93
C ILE A 225 -12.37 -54.01 -13.97
N LYS A 226 -12.20 -54.74 -15.09
CA LYS A 226 -11.26 -54.36 -16.16
C LYS A 226 -11.53 -52.97 -16.73
N ARG A 227 -12.80 -52.56 -16.87
CA ARG A 227 -13.16 -51.22 -17.34
C ARG A 227 -12.73 -50.15 -16.33
N ILE A 228 -12.95 -50.38 -15.05
CA ILE A 228 -12.54 -49.46 -13.97
C ILE A 228 -11.01 -49.35 -13.91
N SER A 229 -10.28 -50.48 -13.90
CA SER A 229 -8.81 -50.46 -13.86
C SER A 229 -8.21 -49.77 -15.10
N THR A 230 -8.86 -49.90 -16.26
CA THR A 230 -8.45 -49.20 -17.49
C THR A 230 -8.67 -47.69 -17.37
N ALA A 231 -9.78 -47.26 -16.77
CA ALA A 231 -10.05 -45.84 -16.51
C ALA A 231 -9.01 -45.27 -15.54
N TYR A 232 -8.73 -45.98 -14.44
CA TYR A 232 -7.69 -45.62 -13.48
C TYR A 232 -6.31 -45.46 -14.14
N SER A 233 -5.91 -46.43 -14.97
CA SER A 233 -4.64 -46.39 -15.70
C SER A 233 -4.50 -45.16 -16.62
N ARG A 234 -5.61 -44.70 -17.22
CA ARG A 234 -5.60 -43.49 -18.05
C ARG A 234 -5.41 -42.24 -17.20
N LEU A 235 -6.07 -42.15 -16.05
CA LEU A 235 -5.92 -41.02 -15.13
C LEU A 235 -4.49 -40.93 -14.58
N LYS A 236 -3.85 -42.07 -14.28
CA LYS A 236 -2.44 -42.13 -13.86
C LYS A 236 -1.50 -41.47 -14.86
N ASN A 237 -1.73 -41.66 -16.17
CA ASN A 237 -0.95 -40.99 -17.21
C ASN A 237 -1.11 -39.46 -17.16
N VAL A 238 -2.34 -38.97 -16.92
CA VAL A 238 -2.63 -37.54 -16.80
C VAL A 238 -1.95 -36.94 -15.55
N VAL A 239 -2.01 -37.63 -14.41
CA VAL A 239 -1.33 -37.21 -13.18
C VAL A 239 0.18 -37.02 -13.38
N SER A 240 0.80 -37.92 -14.14
CA SER A 240 2.24 -37.89 -14.43
C SER A 240 2.67 -36.92 -15.54
N ASP A 241 1.73 -36.37 -16.32
CA ASP A 241 2.06 -35.50 -17.44
C ASP A 241 2.38 -34.08 -16.94
N THR A 242 3.66 -33.76 -16.82
CA THR A 242 4.12 -32.44 -16.35
C THR A 242 3.95 -31.32 -17.38
N THR A 243 3.47 -31.62 -18.59
CA THR A 243 3.26 -30.60 -19.65
C THR A 243 1.89 -29.94 -19.58
N ILE A 244 0.98 -30.50 -18.78
CA ILE A 244 -0.35 -29.95 -18.52
C ILE A 244 -0.39 -29.21 -17.17
N THR A 245 -1.42 -28.39 -16.96
CA THR A 245 -1.53 -27.53 -15.78
C THR A 245 -1.68 -28.34 -14.49
N TRP A 246 -1.17 -27.78 -13.39
CA TRP A 246 -1.37 -28.31 -12.04
C TRP A 246 -2.85 -28.57 -11.72
N LEU A 247 -3.76 -27.69 -12.15
CA LEU A 247 -5.21 -27.88 -12.01
C LEU A 247 -5.69 -29.21 -12.64
N ASN A 248 -5.30 -29.48 -13.89
CA ASN A 248 -5.72 -30.70 -14.58
C ASN A 248 -5.11 -31.95 -13.94
N ARG A 249 -3.85 -31.87 -13.50
CA ARG A 249 -3.17 -32.97 -12.79
C ARG A 249 -3.82 -33.25 -11.44
N ASN A 250 -4.15 -32.23 -10.67
CA ASN A 250 -4.81 -32.34 -9.38
C ASN A 250 -6.25 -32.88 -9.51
N ASN A 251 -6.99 -32.45 -10.54
CA ASN A 251 -8.30 -33.01 -10.86
C ASN A 251 -8.20 -34.50 -11.23
N ALA A 252 -7.26 -34.87 -12.11
CA ALA A 252 -7.02 -36.27 -12.47
C ALA A 252 -6.60 -37.12 -11.28
N LEU A 253 -5.89 -36.55 -10.31
CA LEU A 253 -5.51 -37.23 -9.08
C LEU A 253 -6.72 -37.46 -8.16
N SER A 254 -7.60 -36.47 -8.04
CA SER A 254 -8.89 -36.62 -7.34
C SER A 254 -9.76 -37.70 -7.99
N ASP A 255 -9.86 -37.68 -9.32
CA ASP A 255 -10.58 -38.70 -10.10
C ASP A 255 -9.93 -40.07 -9.95
N SER A 256 -8.60 -40.14 -9.86
CA SER A 256 -7.85 -41.38 -9.61
C SER A 256 -8.24 -41.98 -8.26
N MET A 257 -8.32 -41.15 -7.21
CA MET A 257 -8.76 -41.60 -5.88
C MET A 257 -10.23 -42.09 -5.89
N SER A 258 -11.11 -41.42 -6.63
CA SER A 258 -12.51 -41.86 -6.78
C SER A 258 -12.62 -43.17 -7.53
N THR A 259 -11.94 -43.28 -8.67
CA THR A 259 -11.96 -44.47 -9.53
C THR A 259 -11.37 -45.68 -8.79
N LEU A 260 -10.32 -45.47 -8.00
CA LEU A 260 -9.71 -46.53 -7.20
C LEU A 260 -10.65 -47.00 -6.08
N ARG A 261 -11.41 -46.08 -5.46
CA ARG A 261 -12.47 -46.43 -4.51
C ARG A 261 -13.59 -47.24 -5.17
N ASP A 262 -13.98 -46.89 -6.39
CA ASP A 262 -14.97 -47.66 -7.16
C ASP A 262 -14.45 -49.07 -7.49
N GLU A 263 -13.17 -49.20 -7.80
CA GLU A 263 -12.54 -50.51 -8.02
C GLU A 263 -12.50 -51.33 -6.74
N ILE A 264 -12.13 -50.74 -5.59
CA ILE A 264 -12.18 -51.38 -4.28
C ILE A 264 -13.59 -51.87 -3.97
N ASN A 265 -14.62 -51.07 -4.23
CA ASN A 265 -16.01 -51.44 -4.03
C ASN A 265 -16.43 -52.61 -4.94
N ALA A 266 -16.06 -52.55 -6.23
CA ALA A 266 -16.35 -53.61 -7.19
C ALA A 266 -15.63 -54.93 -6.83
N GLN A 267 -14.38 -54.86 -6.40
CA GLN A 267 -13.60 -56.00 -5.93
C GLN A 267 -14.17 -56.57 -4.62
N SER A 268 -14.64 -55.73 -3.71
CA SER A 268 -15.31 -56.18 -2.47
C SER A 268 -16.60 -56.94 -2.78
N GLN A 269 -17.41 -56.41 -3.71
CA GLN A 269 -18.62 -57.09 -4.18
C GLN A 269 -18.31 -58.37 -4.95
N ALA A 270 -17.23 -58.38 -5.74
CA ALA A 270 -16.74 -59.56 -6.43
C ALA A 270 -16.35 -60.66 -5.43
N TYR A 271 -15.60 -60.30 -4.39
CA TYR A 271 -15.26 -61.21 -3.30
C TYR A 271 -16.51 -61.81 -2.65
N GLU A 272 -17.46 -60.97 -2.24
CA GLU A 272 -18.72 -61.44 -1.64
C GLU A 272 -19.49 -62.36 -2.57
N TYR A 273 -19.57 -62.03 -3.86
CA TYR A 273 -20.25 -62.87 -4.84
C TYR A 273 -19.56 -64.22 -4.99
N TYR A 274 -18.25 -64.24 -5.25
CA TYR A 274 -17.49 -65.46 -5.49
C TYR A 274 -17.41 -66.36 -4.26
N ILE A 275 -17.25 -65.79 -3.06
CA ILE A 275 -17.24 -66.58 -1.83
C ILE A 275 -18.61 -67.17 -1.51
N ASN A 276 -19.69 -66.44 -1.78
CA ASN A 276 -21.05 -66.96 -1.64
C ASN A 276 -21.34 -68.06 -2.67
N ALA A 277 -20.86 -67.90 -3.91
CA ALA A 277 -20.96 -68.91 -4.96
C ALA A 277 -20.20 -70.19 -4.58
N PHE A 278 -18.99 -70.07 -4.02
CA PHE A 278 -18.21 -71.18 -3.49
C PHE A 278 -18.94 -71.89 -2.32
N ASN A 279 -19.39 -71.13 -1.33
CA ASN A 279 -20.07 -71.68 -0.15
C ASN A 279 -21.38 -72.40 -0.52
N GLY A 280 -22.16 -71.82 -1.44
CA GLY A 280 -23.45 -72.33 -1.88
C GLY A 280 -23.39 -73.42 -2.96
N TYR A 281 -22.21 -73.74 -3.50
CA TYR A 281 -22.05 -74.76 -4.53
C TYR A 281 -22.36 -76.17 -3.97
N ASP A 282 -23.00 -77.04 -4.77
CA ASP A 282 -23.30 -78.42 -4.37
C ASP A 282 -22.06 -79.32 -4.54
N LEU A 283 -21.14 -79.25 -3.57
CA LEU A 283 -19.91 -80.04 -3.51
C LEU A 283 -19.66 -80.46 -2.05
N ASP A 284 -19.19 -81.69 -1.85
CA ASP A 284 -18.89 -82.25 -0.54
C ASP A 284 -17.88 -81.37 0.22
N ASP A 285 -18.14 -81.18 1.52
CA ASP A 285 -17.33 -80.34 2.39
C ASP A 285 -15.87 -80.80 2.46
N TYR A 286 -15.59 -82.09 2.25
CA TYR A 286 -14.21 -82.59 2.12
C TYR A 286 -13.46 -81.82 1.04
N TYR A 287 -14.00 -81.76 -0.19
CA TYR A 287 -13.32 -81.10 -1.31
C TYR A 287 -13.29 -79.58 -1.14
N LYS A 288 -14.37 -78.95 -0.64
CA LYS A 288 -14.38 -77.51 -0.32
C LYS A 288 -13.29 -77.15 0.69
N ASN A 289 -13.08 -77.97 1.72
CA ASN A 289 -12.03 -77.74 2.71
C ASN A 289 -10.62 -77.91 2.14
N GLN A 290 -10.41 -78.85 1.21
CA GLN A 290 -9.13 -79.00 0.50
C GLN A 290 -8.83 -77.79 -0.39
N ILE A 291 -9.85 -77.22 -1.06
CA ILE A 291 -9.70 -76.00 -1.87
C ILE A 291 -9.36 -74.81 -0.96
N ALA A 292 -10.13 -74.61 0.12
CA ALA A 292 -10.00 -73.41 0.94
C ALA A 292 -8.70 -73.37 1.77
N ASN A 293 -8.29 -74.50 2.33
CA ASN A 293 -7.13 -74.59 3.21
C ASN A 293 -5.87 -75.12 2.50
N GLY A 294 -6.01 -75.61 1.27
CA GLY A 294 -4.96 -76.32 0.54
C GLY A 294 -4.77 -77.78 1.00
N SER A 295 -4.14 -78.58 0.13
CA SER A 295 -3.72 -79.96 0.42
C SER A 295 -2.40 -80.30 -0.23
N ILE A 296 -1.67 -81.26 0.33
CA ILE A 296 -0.49 -81.86 -0.30
C ILE A 296 -0.88 -83.14 -1.09
N SER A 297 -2.11 -83.63 -0.95
CA SER A 297 -2.59 -84.81 -1.70
C SER A 297 -2.81 -84.50 -3.18
N ILE A 298 -2.46 -85.45 -4.06
CA ILE A 298 -2.78 -85.40 -5.49
C ILE A 298 -3.77 -86.52 -5.76
N ASP A 299 -5.05 -86.15 -5.89
CA ASP A 299 -6.13 -87.10 -6.10
C ASP A 299 -6.46 -87.23 -7.59
N VAL A 300 -6.74 -88.47 -8.04
CA VAL A 300 -7.18 -88.74 -9.43
C VAL A 300 -8.70 -88.94 -9.43
N ILE A 301 -9.42 -88.00 -10.05
CA ILE A 301 -10.90 -88.03 -10.13
C ILE A 301 -11.30 -88.50 -11.54
N TYR A 302 -12.08 -89.59 -11.60
CA TYR A 302 -12.58 -90.16 -12.86
C TYR A 302 -14.02 -89.75 -13.19
N ASP A 303 -14.77 -89.27 -12.20
CA ASP A 303 -16.13 -88.80 -12.37
C ASP A 303 -16.09 -87.38 -12.96
N GLU A 304 -16.66 -87.22 -14.17
CA GLU A 304 -16.59 -85.97 -14.91
C GLU A 304 -17.43 -84.87 -14.26
N ASP A 305 -18.55 -85.22 -13.61
CA ASP A 305 -19.42 -84.27 -12.92
C ASP A 305 -18.73 -83.74 -11.65
N LEU A 306 -18.11 -84.64 -10.86
CA LEU A 306 -17.31 -84.27 -9.69
C LEU A 306 -16.09 -83.43 -10.06
N LYS A 307 -15.39 -83.80 -11.15
CA LYS A 307 -14.26 -83.02 -11.67
C LYS A 307 -14.69 -81.60 -12.06
N ASN A 308 -15.80 -81.46 -12.77
CA ASN A 308 -16.34 -80.15 -13.14
C ASN A 308 -16.79 -79.35 -11.91
N ALA A 309 -17.41 -79.99 -10.93
CA ALA A 309 -17.82 -79.35 -9.68
C ALA A 309 -16.63 -78.85 -8.84
N ILE A 310 -15.57 -79.65 -8.73
CA ILE A 310 -14.31 -79.25 -8.07
C ILE A 310 -13.66 -78.08 -8.82
N SER A 311 -13.58 -78.16 -10.15
CA SER A 311 -13.00 -77.10 -10.97
C SER A 311 -13.77 -75.78 -10.86
N ASP A 312 -15.11 -75.82 -10.90
CA ASP A 312 -15.96 -74.64 -10.73
C ASP A 312 -15.82 -74.03 -9.33
N CYS A 313 -15.82 -74.87 -8.27
CA CYS A 313 -15.60 -74.41 -6.90
C CYS A 313 -14.23 -73.77 -6.71
N GLN A 314 -13.19 -74.38 -7.30
CA GLN A 314 -11.83 -73.86 -7.21
C GLN A 314 -11.71 -72.51 -7.93
N ASP A 315 -12.26 -72.37 -9.13
CA ASP A 315 -12.30 -71.09 -9.86
C ASP A 315 -13.02 -69.99 -9.06
N PHE A 316 -14.14 -70.30 -8.41
CA PHE A 316 -14.82 -69.33 -7.53
C PHE A 316 -13.98 -68.96 -6.31
N TYR A 317 -13.35 -69.92 -5.65
CA TYR A 317 -12.53 -69.63 -4.46
C TYR A 317 -11.28 -68.81 -4.82
N ASP A 318 -10.58 -69.17 -5.88
CA ASP A 318 -9.38 -68.47 -6.35
C ASP A 318 -9.73 -67.02 -6.73
N LYS A 319 -10.83 -66.81 -7.49
CA LYS A 319 -11.32 -65.46 -7.81
C LYS A 319 -11.74 -64.65 -6.59
N ALA A 320 -12.28 -65.30 -5.56
CA ALA A 320 -12.56 -64.63 -4.29
C ALA A 320 -11.25 -64.16 -3.63
N GLN A 321 -10.22 -65.02 -3.55
CA GLN A 321 -8.93 -64.62 -2.96
C GLN A 321 -8.22 -63.54 -3.77
N ASP A 322 -8.29 -63.58 -5.10
CA ASP A 322 -7.77 -62.53 -5.98
C ASP A 322 -8.47 -61.19 -5.70
N ALA A 323 -9.81 -61.19 -5.63
CA ALA A 323 -10.57 -59.99 -5.32
C ALA A 323 -10.26 -59.44 -3.93
N LYS A 324 -10.12 -60.32 -2.92
CA LYS A 324 -9.73 -59.94 -1.55
C LYS A 324 -8.33 -59.32 -1.49
N THR A 325 -7.38 -59.89 -2.22
CA THR A 325 -6.01 -59.37 -2.33
C THR A 325 -6.00 -58.00 -3.02
N ALA A 326 -6.74 -57.87 -4.12
CA ALA A 326 -6.90 -56.61 -4.83
C ALA A 326 -7.49 -55.50 -3.94
N VAL A 327 -8.50 -55.80 -3.10
CA VAL A 327 -9.04 -54.83 -2.13
C VAL A 327 -7.95 -54.28 -1.20
N GLN A 328 -7.05 -55.15 -0.71
CA GLN A 328 -5.95 -54.74 0.19
C GLN A 328 -4.91 -53.88 -0.54
N GLU A 329 -4.47 -54.31 -1.72
CA GLU A 329 -3.45 -53.62 -2.51
C GLU A 329 -3.95 -52.25 -3.00
N LEU A 330 -5.16 -52.19 -3.56
CA LEU A 330 -5.79 -50.94 -4.00
C LEU A 330 -6.06 -50.02 -2.81
N GLY A 331 -6.36 -50.58 -1.63
CA GLY A 331 -6.48 -49.82 -0.38
C GLY A 331 -5.19 -49.12 0.03
N ILE A 332 -4.04 -49.79 -0.11
CA ILE A 332 -2.71 -49.18 0.13
C ILE A 332 -2.42 -48.12 -0.93
N GLU A 333 -2.68 -48.40 -2.22
CA GLU A 333 -2.47 -47.43 -3.30
C GLU A 333 -3.33 -46.17 -3.11
N LEU A 334 -4.57 -46.30 -2.61
CA LEU A 334 -5.44 -45.17 -2.30
C LEU A 334 -4.88 -44.27 -1.19
N LYS A 335 -4.21 -44.85 -0.19
CA LYS A 335 -3.49 -44.08 0.84
C LYS A 335 -2.29 -43.35 0.24
N GLY A 336 -1.52 -44.01 -0.62
CA GLY A 336 -0.40 -43.40 -1.35
C GLY A 336 -0.83 -42.23 -2.26
N LEU A 337 -2.03 -42.30 -2.87
CA LEU A 337 -2.58 -41.19 -3.65
C LEU A 337 -2.95 -39.98 -2.79
N ALA A 338 -3.38 -40.18 -1.54
CA ALA A 338 -3.65 -39.08 -0.62
C ALA A 338 -2.36 -38.30 -0.31
N LYS A 339 -1.25 -39.02 -0.06
CA LYS A 339 0.08 -38.42 0.06
C LYS A 339 0.53 -37.70 -1.21
N SER A 340 0.37 -38.36 -2.35
CA SER A 340 0.70 -37.77 -3.66
C SER A 340 -0.09 -36.48 -3.92
N ARG A 341 -1.30 -36.34 -3.38
CA ARG A 341 -2.11 -35.12 -3.50
C ARG A 341 -1.54 -33.98 -2.68
N PHE A 342 -1.12 -34.27 -1.45
CA PHE A 342 -0.42 -33.30 -0.61
C PHE A 342 0.89 -32.85 -1.28
N ASP A 343 1.72 -33.80 -1.71
CA ASP A 343 3.04 -33.53 -2.31
C ASP A 343 2.93 -32.73 -3.63
N ASN A 344 1.89 -33.00 -4.45
CA ASN A 344 1.62 -32.21 -5.66
C ASN A 344 1.16 -30.79 -5.34
N LEU A 345 0.33 -30.58 -4.31
CA LEU A 345 -0.07 -29.24 -3.88
C LEU A 345 1.14 -28.45 -3.41
N LYS A 346 1.99 -29.04 -2.56
CA LYS A 346 3.25 -28.44 -2.12
C LYS A 346 4.10 -28.01 -3.32
N SER A 347 4.37 -28.94 -4.24
CA SER A 347 5.19 -28.68 -5.43
C SER A 347 4.60 -27.54 -6.30
N GLN A 348 3.28 -27.49 -6.46
CA GLN A 348 2.61 -26.42 -7.20
C GLN A 348 2.89 -25.05 -6.58
N TYR A 349 2.75 -24.92 -5.26
CA TYR A 349 2.97 -23.66 -4.56
C TYR A 349 4.46 -23.28 -4.55
N GLU A 350 5.37 -24.23 -4.31
CA GLU A 350 6.82 -24.02 -4.40
C GLU A 350 7.23 -23.46 -5.77
N GLU A 351 6.71 -24.00 -6.87
CA GLU A 351 7.00 -23.47 -8.21
C GLU A 351 6.45 -22.05 -8.42
N GLN A 352 5.28 -21.74 -7.87
CA GLN A 352 4.66 -20.41 -7.95
C GLN A 352 5.44 -19.38 -7.13
N ILE A 353 5.83 -19.74 -5.90
CA ILE A 353 6.64 -18.92 -4.99
C ILE A 353 8.05 -18.69 -5.57
N ASN A 354 8.65 -19.69 -6.20
CA ASN A 354 9.96 -19.56 -6.86
C ASN A 354 9.93 -18.51 -7.99
N GLN A 355 8.81 -18.33 -8.70
CA GLN A 355 8.69 -17.25 -9.69
C GLN A 355 8.68 -15.85 -9.04
N ILE A 356 8.02 -15.72 -7.89
CA ILE A 356 8.02 -14.48 -7.11
C ILE A 356 9.43 -14.20 -6.60
N THR A 357 10.10 -15.21 -6.03
CA THR A 357 11.48 -15.14 -5.54
C THR A 357 12.45 -14.66 -6.63
N LYS A 358 12.35 -15.22 -7.85
CA LYS A 358 13.18 -14.78 -8.99
C LYS A 358 12.92 -13.34 -9.40
N THR A 359 11.69 -12.85 -9.23
CA THR A 359 11.36 -11.44 -9.48
C THR A 359 12.03 -10.56 -8.42
N ASN A 360 12.00 -11.00 -7.16
CA ASN A 360 12.68 -10.33 -6.06
C ASN A 360 14.21 -10.27 -6.27
N ASP A 361 14.83 -11.38 -6.71
CA ASP A 361 16.25 -11.44 -7.06
C ASP A 361 16.66 -10.43 -8.16
N LEU A 362 15.76 -10.13 -9.09
CA LEU A 362 16.00 -9.13 -10.13
C LEU A 362 15.92 -7.71 -9.57
N LEU A 363 14.94 -7.43 -8.72
CA LEU A 363 14.84 -6.15 -8.01
C LEU A 363 16.06 -5.89 -7.11
N GLN A 364 16.55 -6.91 -6.41
CA GLN A 364 17.77 -6.80 -5.61
C GLN A 364 18.99 -6.42 -6.46
N LYS A 365 19.13 -7.01 -7.65
CA LYS A 365 20.21 -6.63 -8.57
C LYS A 365 20.07 -5.18 -9.07
N GLU A 366 18.85 -4.68 -9.23
CA GLU A 366 18.63 -3.26 -9.55
C GLU A 366 18.99 -2.35 -8.37
N ALA A 367 18.69 -2.77 -7.13
CA ALA A 367 19.12 -2.10 -5.90
C ALA A 367 20.63 -1.96 -5.85
N ASP A 368 21.34 -3.06 -6.04
CA ASP A 368 22.81 -3.10 -5.98
C ASP A 368 23.44 -2.15 -7.01
N ILE A 369 22.80 -1.97 -8.18
CA ILE A 369 23.26 -1.02 -9.21
C ILE A 369 23.07 0.44 -8.76
N ILE A 370 21.95 0.76 -8.12
CA ILE A 370 21.67 2.11 -7.59
C ILE A 370 22.70 2.45 -6.50
N ASP A 371 22.94 1.53 -5.58
CA ASP A 371 23.93 1.69 -4.51
C ASP A 371 25.35 1.83 -5.07
N THR A 372 25.72 1.01 -6.05
CA THR A 372 27.05 1.08 -6.70
C THR A 372 27.27 2.42 -7.40
N LYS A 373 26.22 3.08 -7.89
CA LYS A 373 26.32 4.43 -8.50
C LYS A 373 26.49 5.53 -7.44
N GLY A 374 26.37 5.22 -6.15
CA GLY A 374 26.33 6.19 -5.08
C GLY A 374 25.09 7.10 -5.15
N TRP A 375 24.02 6.60 -5.77
CA TRP A 375 22.74 7.31 -5.77
C TRP A 375 22.05 7.13 -4.43
N PHE A 376 21.20 8.09 -4.04
CA PHE A 376 20.44 7.95 -2.81
C PHE A 376 19.51 6.74 -2.88
N ALA A 377 19.42 6.03 -1.77
CA ALA A 377 18.45 4.98 -1.57
C ALA A 377 17.04 5.53 -1.86
N SER A 378 16.25 4.77 -2.60
CA SER A 378 14.95 5.22 -3.11
C SER A 378 13.82 4.48 -2.41
N THR A 379 12.87 5.22 -1.84
CA THR A 379 11.65 4.65 -1.28
C THR A 379 10.84 3.89 -2.33
N LEU A 380 10.94 4.24 -3.61
CA LEU A 380 10.29 3.54 -4.72
C LEU A 380 10.71 2.06 -4.81
N LEU A 381 11.98 1.78 -4.54
CA LEU A 381 12.52 0.43 -4.64
C LEU A 381 12.07 -0.43 -3.45
N ASN A 382 12.13 0.11 -2.23
CA ASN A 382 11.58 -0.57 -1.05
C ASN A 382 10.08 -0.80 -1.17
N ASN A 383 9.31 0.14 -1.73
CA ASN A 383 7.90 -0.09 -2.06
C ASN A 383 7.71 -1.24 -3.05
N SER A 384 8.62 -1.42 -4.01
CA SER A 384 8.59 -2.54 -4.95
C SER A 384 8.89 -3.87 -4.25
N PHE A 385 9.83 -3.87 -3.29
CA PHE A 385 10.09 -5.03 -2.44
C PHE A 385 8.88 -5.39 -1.58
N ILE A 386 8.23 -4.41 -0.95
CA ILE A 386 6.98 -4.60 -0.19
C ILE A 386 5.89 -5.22 -1.07
N GLU A 387 5.69 -4.74 -2.29
CA GLU A 387 4.67 -5.28 -3.20
C GLU A 387 4.93 -6.76 -3.54
N GLN A 388 6.19 -7.12 -3.82
CA GLN A 388 6.55 -8.52 -4.12
C GLN A 388 6.46 -9.41 -2.89
N GLU A 389 6.91 -8.93 -1.74
CA GLU A 389 6.87 -9.70 -0.49
C GLU A 389 5.43 -9.89 -0.01
N GLN A 390 4.54 -8.92 -0.22
CA GLN A 390 3.10 -9.10 0.04
C GLN A 390 2.48 -10.16 -0.87
N LYS A 391 2.88 -10.24 -2.15
CA LYS A 391 2.47 -11.32 -3.05
C LYS A 391 2.99 -12.67 -2.57
N ASN A 392 4.24 -12.73 -2.13
CA ASN A 392 4.84 -13.93 -1.54
C ASN A 392 4.07 -14.39 -0.30
N LEU A 393 3.83 -13.48 0.65
CA LEU A 393 3.09 -13.72 1.88
C LEU A 393 1.67 -14.23 1.62
N ASN A 394 0.94 -13.61 0.70
CA ASN A 394 -0.39 -14.06 0.31
C ASN A 394 -0.33 -15.49 -0.25
N LYS A 395 0.68 -15.79 -1.07
CA LYS A 395 0.85 -17.10 -1.68
C LYS A 395 1.21 -18.19 -0.67
N LEU A 396 2.08 -17.88 0.28
CA LEU A 396 2.42 -18.76 1.41
C LEU A 396 1.19 -19.02 2.30
N LYS A 397 0.34 -18.01 2.55
CA LYS A 397 -0.92 -18.17 3.29
C LYS A 397 -1.91 -19.09 2.56
N GLU A 398 -2.01 -18.97 1.23
CA GLU A 398 -2.78 -19.89 0.40
C GLU A 398 -2.22 -21.32 0.45
N GLU A 399 -0.90 -21.49 0.30
CA GLU A 399 -0.21 -22.78 0.38
C GLU A 399 -0.50 -23.47 1.71
N ARG A 400 -0.23 -22.79 2.83
CA ARG A 400 -0.48 -23.32 4.17
C ARG A 400 -1.92 -23.79 4.33
N THR A 401 -2.88 -22.98 3.87
CA THR A 401 -4.31 -23.33 3.91
C THR A 401 -4.61 -24.58 3.09
N ALA A 402 -4.07 -24.68 1.87
CA ALA A 402 -4.27 -25.83 1.00
C ALA A 402 -3.65 -27.11 1.59
N LEU A 403 -2.44 -27.02 2.15
CA LEU A 403 -1.74 -28.14 2.79
C LEU A 403 -2.48 -28.63 4.04
N VAL A 404 -2.91 -27.72 4.92
CA VAL A 404 -3.72 -28.06 6.11
C VAL A 404 -5.02 -28.74 5.72
N ASN A 405 -5.73 -28.21 4.71
CA ASN A 405 -6.97 -28.82 4.22
C ASN A 405 -6.74 -30.22 3.62
N ALA A 406 -5.64 -30.41 2.89
CA ALA A 406 -5.28 -31.70 2.31
C ALA A 406 -4.96 -32.74 3.40
N LEU A 407 -4.18 -32.36 4.41
CA LEU A 407 -3.87 -33.22 5.57
C LEU A 407 -5.13 -33.59 6.34
N ASN A 408 -5.97 -32.62 6.71
CA ASN A 408 -7.23 -32.86 7.43
C ASN A 408 -8.16 -33.79 6.63
N SER A 409 -8.31 -33.56 5.33
CA SER A 409 -9.12 -34.43 4.46
C SER A 409 -8.58 -35.87 4.41
N ALA A 410 -7.26 -36.05 4.47
CA ALA A 410 -6.63 -37.36 4.46
C ALA A 410 -6.84 -38.10 5.80
N ILE A 411 -6.79 -37.37 6.92
CA ILE A 411 -7.09 -37.86 8.27
C ILE A 411 -8.58 -38.25 8.39
N ASP A 412 -9.48 -37.33 8.06
CA ASP A 412 -10.95 -37.52 8.18
C ASP A 412 -11.44 -38.72 7.36
N SER A 413 -10.77 -39.01 6.25
CA SER A 413 -11.10 -40.14 5.39
C SER A 413 -10.37 -41.45 5.74
N GLY A 414 -9.61 -41.48 6.85
CA GLY A 414 -8.86 -42.64 7.33
C GLY A 414 -7.71 -43.07 6.42
N LYS A 415 -7.29 -42.21 5.48
CA LYS A 415 -6.20 -42.52 4.55
C LYS A 415 -4.83 -42.29 5.18
N ILE A 416 -4.74 -41.29 6.05
CA ILE A 416 -3.57 -41.01 6.87
C ILE A 416 -3.99 -41.14 8.33
N GLU A 417 -3.19 -41.85 9.12
CA GLU A 417 -3.40 -41.98 10.57
C GLU A 417 -2.61 -40.88 11.26
N GLU A 418 -3.23 -40.21 12.24
CA GLU A 418 -2.55 -39.19 13.05
C GLU A 418 -1.30 -39.82 13.71
N TYR A 419 -0.19 -39.08 13.74
CA TYR A 419 1.12 -39.56 14.25
C TYR A 419 1.78 -40.68 13.44
N SER A 420 1.29 -41.01 12.24
CA SER A 420 2.03 -41.84 11.29
C SER A 420 3.23 -41.09 10.69
N GLU A 421 4.16 -41.82 10.05
CA GLU A 421 5.31 -41.24 9.34
C GLU A 421 4.86 -40.19 8.31
N ASP A 422 3.90 -40.55 7.45
CA ASP A 422 3.34 -39.63 6.46
C ASP A 422 2.67 -38.40 7.10
N TRP A 423 2.05 -38.55 8.27
CA TRP A 423 1.47 -37.42 9.01
C TRP A 423 2.55 -36.44 9.47
N TYR A 424 3.66 -36.94 10.03
CA TYR A 424 4.77 -36.09 10.46
C TYR A 424 5.43 -35.38 9.27
N ASP A 425 5.61 -36.06 8.15
CA ASP A 425 6.17 -35.46 6.92
C ASP A 425 5.29 -34.32 6.38
N MET A 426 3.97 -34.53 6.36
CA MET A 426 3.01 -33.50 5.95
C MET A 426 2.97 -32.33 6.93
N GLN A 427 2.95 -32.61 8.24
CA GLN A 427 2.96 -31.58 9.27
C GLN A 427 4.24 -30.74 9.20
N SER A 428 5.41 -31.37 9.02
CA SER A 428 6.69 -30.67 8.84
C SER A 428 6.63 -29.70 7.66
N SER A 429 6.01 -30.10 6.54
CA SER A 429 5.87 -29.21 5.38
C SER A 429 4.95 -28.02 5.66
N ILE A 430 3.92 -28.19 6.48
CA ILE A 430 3.04 -27.09 6.94
C ILE A 430 3.81 -26.15 7.88
N ASP A 431 4.63 -26.70 8.77
CA ASP A 431 5.44 -25.94 9.71
C ASP A 431 6.54 -25.13 8.98
N ASP A 432 7.19 -25.71 7.97
CA ASP A 432 8.15 -25.03 7.09
C ASP A 432 7.51 -23.85 6.33
N CYS A 433 6.30 -24.05 5.79
CA CYS A 433 5.52 -22.99 5.15
C CYS A 433 5.14 -21.90 6.18
N THR A 434 4.80 -22.29 7.41
CA THR A 434 4.52 -21.35 8.50
C THR A 434 5.75 -20.54 8.90
N SER A 435 6.94 -21.15 8.93
CA SER A 435 8.21 -20.42 9.13
C SER A 435 8.43 -19.38 8.03
N SER A 436 8.23 -19.78 6.77
CA SER A 436 8.37 -18.87 5.63
C SER A 436 7.38 -17.68 5.68
N ILE A 437 6.16 -17.89 6.20
CA ILE A 437 5.20 -16.80 6.45
C ILE A 437 5.76 -15.78 7.44
N LEU A 438 6.34 -16.25 8.56
CA LEU A 438 6.92 -15.38 9.57
C LEU A 438 8.14 -14.62 9.03
N ASP A 439 8.97 -15.26 8.21
CA ASP A 439 10.11 -14.63 7.56
C ASP A 439 9.67 -13.52 6.57
N ALA A 440 8.60 -13.77 5.80
CA ALA A 440 8.01 -12.77 4.91
C ALA A 440 7.39 -11.58 5.68
N GLU A 441 6.67 -11.86 6.79
CA GLU A 441 6.13 -10.81 7.67
C GLU A 441 7.25 -9.96 8.29
N LYS A 442 8.37 -10.59 8.68
CA LYS A 442 9.56 -9.88 9.16
C LYS A 442 10.19 -9.01 8.07
N ALA A 443 10.32 -9.52 6.84
CA ALA A 443 10.91 -8.78 5.74
C ALA A 443 10.10 -7.52 5.39
N LEU A 444 8.76 -7.59 5.43
CA LEU A 444 7.89 -6.42 5.25
C LEU A 444 8.20 -5.31 6.26
N ILE A 445 8.35 -5.66 7.55
CA ILE A 445 8.72 -4.71 8.61
C ILE A 445 10.11 -4.10 8.33
N GLU A 446 11.08 -4.92 7.91
CA GLU A 446 12.43 -4.44 7.57
C GLU A 446 12.43 -3.44 6.40
N TYR A 447 11.59 -3.66 5.38
CA TYR A 447 11.44 -2.72 4.26
C TYR A 447 10.76 -1.41 4.66
N ASP A 448 9.73 -1.46 5.51
CA ASP A 448 9.09 -0.26 6.06
C ASP A 448 10.07 0.56 6.91
N ASN A 449 10.89 -0.10 7.74
CA ASN A 449 11.95 0.57 8.49
C ASN A 449 12.98 1.22 7.56
N ALA A 450 13.37 0.54 6.48
CA ALA A 450 14.29 1.10 5.50
C ALA A 450 13.71 2.34 4.81
N ILE A 451 12.41 2.37 4.49
CA ILE A 451 11.73 3.58 3.96
C ILE A 451 11.78 4.72 4.98
N ARG A 452 11.50 4.44 6.25
CA ARG A 452 11.57 5.45 7.32
C ARG A 452 12.98 6.03 7.43
N GLN A 453 14.01 5.18 7.44
CA GLN A 453 15.40 5.63 7.49
C GLN A 453 15.77 6.50 6.29
N ILE A 454 15.36 6.13 5.07
CA ILE A 454 15.61 6.95 3.87
C ILE A 454 15.01 8.35 4.00
N ASN A 455 13.79 8.44 4.53
CA ASN A 455 13.12 9.72 4.75
C ASN A 455 13.83 10.56 5.81
N TRP A 456 14.28 9.93 6.91
CA TRP A 456 15.06 10.59 7.95
C TRP A 456 16.42 11.08 7.43
N ASP A 457 17.13 10.27 6.66
CA ASP A 457 18.41 10.64 6.04
C ASP A 457 18.23 11.83 5.08
N ALA A 458 17.15 11.83 4.29
CA ALA A 458 16.83 12.95 3.40
C ALA A 458 16.51 14.23 4.17
N PHE A 459 15.76 14.11 5.26
CA PHE A 459 15.47 15.23 6.16
C PHE A 459 16.76 15.78 6.80
N ASP A 460 17.57 14.91 7.41
CA ASP A 460 18.81 15.29 8.10
C ASP A 460 19.80 15.93 7.14
N ARG A 461 19.95 15.39 5.93
CA ARG A 461 20.79 16.01 4.90
C ARG A 461 20.35 17.44 4.57
N THR A 462 19.04 17.69 4.53
CA THR A 462 18.50 19.03 4.29
C THR A 462 18.74 19.97 5.48
N ARG A 463 19.01 19.43 6.67
CA ARG A 463 19.45 20.20 7.85
C ARG A 463 20.96 20.45 7.80
N ASP A 464 21.75 19.46 7.41
CA ASP A 464 23.19 19.62 7.20
C ASP A 464 23.48 20.70 6.14
N ASP A 465 22.74 20.73 5.03
CA ASP A 465 22.87 21.79 4.01
C ASP A 465 22.57 23.21 4.56
N VAL A 466 21.68 23.32 5.56
CA VAL A 466 21.38 24.59 6.25
C VAL A 466 22.49 24.93 7.24
N GLU A 467 23.03 23.94 7.94
CA GLU A 467 24.15 24.13 8.87
C GLU A 467 25.42 24.57 8.13
N ASP A 468 25.69 24.01 6.95
CA ASP A 468 26.78 24.45 6.07
C ASP A 468 26.61 25.93 5.64
N LEU A 469 25.37 26.36 5.33
CA LEU A 469 25.06 27.76 5.03
C LEU A 469 25.25 28.68 6.23
N ILE A 470 24.88 28.22 7.43
CA ILE A 470 25.09 28.95 8.69
C ILE A 470 26.58 29.14 8.95
N ASN A 471 27.37 28.06 8.83
CA ASN A 471 28.83 28.09 9.02
C ASN A 471 29.53 29.03 8.03
N GLU A 472 29.12 29.02 6.76
CA GLU A 472 29.65 29.95 5.76
C GLU A 472 29.28 31.41 6.10
N THR A 473 28.07 31.61 6.62
CA THR A 473 27.59 32.93 7.04
C THR A 473 28.38 33.45 8.23
N ASP A 474 28.71 32.59 9.21
CA ASP A 474 29.58 32.94 10.33
C ASP A 474 30.95 33.43 9.89
N PHE A 475 31.58 32.68 8.99
CA PHE A 475 32.85 33.07 8.41
C PHE A 475 32.78 34.45 7.75
N LEU A 476 31.69 34.75 7.03
CA LEU A 476 31.52 36.04 6.37
C LEU A 476 31.22 37.18 7.32
N VAL A 477 30.46 36.95 8.38
CA VAL A 477 30.24 37.94 9.44
C VAL A 477 31.57 38.34 10.06
N GLU A 478 32.46 37.39 10.34
CA GLU A 478 33.81 37.67 10.84
C GLU A 478 34.64 38.50 9.84
N LEU A 479 34.63 38.13 8.54
CA LEU A 479 35.35 38.89 7.51
C LEU A 479 34.83 40.33 7.36
N LEU A 480 33.51 40.53 7.40
CA LEU A 480 32.91 41.85 7.28
C LEU A 480 33.24 42.72 8.50
N LYS A 481 33.21 42.13 9.70
CA LYS A 481 33.63 42.82 10.94
C LYS A 481 35.09 43.25 10.88
N ASP A 482 35.98 42.43 10.31
CA ASP A 482 37.41 42.75 10.17
C ASP A 482 37.68 43.93 9.22
N VAL A 483 36.84 44.12 8.18
CA VAL A 483 36.91 45.31 7.31
C VAL A 483 36.54 46.59 8.06
N GLY A 484 35.63 46.49 9.03
CA GLY A 484 35.22 47.58 9.92
C GLY A 484 33.72 47.85 9.84
N ILE A 485 33.08 47.96 11.01
CA ILE A 485 31.63 48.14 11.13
C ILE A 485 31.19 49.61 11.15
N THR A 486 32.08 50.55 11.47
CA THR A 486 31.84 52.00 11.47
C THR A 486 32.90 52.76 10.68
N ASP A 487 32.54 53.92 10.14
CA ASP A 487 33.45 54.84 9.47
C ASP A 487 34.09 55.84 10.45
N ASP A 488 34.98 56.70 9.95
CA ASP A 488 35.70 57.69 10.79
C ASP A 488 34.76 58.70 11.48
N ASP A 489 33.55 58.89 10.95
CA ASP A 489 32.50 59.76 11.48
C ASP A 489 31.55 59.01 12.43
N GLY A 490 31.77 57.71 12.66
CA GLY A 490 30.98 56.85 13.55
C GLY A 490 29.69 56.31 12.92
N ASN A 491 29.50 56.47 11.60
CA ASN A 491 28.33 55.90 10.91
C ASN A 491 28.58 54.44 10.56
N MET A 492 27.53 53.61 10.61
CA MET A 492 27.60 52.21 10.19
C MET A 492 28.04 52.09 8.71
N THR A 493 29.04 51.25 8.44
CA THR A 493 29.54 50.98 7.08
C THR A 493 28.62 50.02 6.32
N LYS A 494 28.86 49.85 5.02
CA LYS A 494 28.14 48.85 4.23
C LYS A 494 28.47 47.43 4.70
N GLU A 495 29.70 47.21 5.14
CA GLU A 495 30.17 45.95 5.72
C GLU A 495 29.51 45.66 7.06
N GLY A 496 29.35 46.68 7.91
CA GLY A 496 28.57 46.59 9.16
C GLY A 496 27.10 46.28 8.91
N GLN A 497 26.46 46.94 7.93
CA GLN A 497 25.09 46.64 7.50
C GLN A 497 24.97 45.21 6.95
N ALA A 498 25.93 44.76 6.14
CA ALA A 498 25.96 43.40 5.62
C ALA A 498 26.16 42.36 6.74
N ALA A 499 26.98 42.66 7.76
CA ALA A 499 27.15 41.79 8.93
C ALA A 499 25.86 41.69 9.76
N GLN A 500 25.14 42.80 9.98
CA GLN A 500 23.81 42.77 10.61
C GLN A 500 22.81 41.91 9.82
N ALA A 501 22.77 42.07 8.50
CA ALA A 501 21.87 41.32 7.63
C ALA A 501 22.16 39.81 7.65
N LEU A 502 23.43 39.43 7.72
CA LEU A 502 23.86 38.03 7.83
C LEU A 502 23.53 37.43 9.21
N LEU A 503 23.75 38.15 10.30
CA LEU A 503 23.34 37.72 11.64
C LEU A 503 21.81 37.55 11.74
N ALA A 504 21.05 38.49 11.18
CA ALA A 504 19.59 38.38 11.08
C ALA A 504 19.14 37.18 10.22
N GLN A 505 19.88 36.86 9.15
CA GLN A 505 19.65 35.66 8.36
C GLN A 505 19.90 34.38 9.17
N LYS A 506 21.02 34.29 9.92
CA LYS A 506 21.32 33.15 10.80
C LYS A 506 20.22 32.92 11.84
N TYR A 507 19.79 34.00 12.51
CA TYR A 507 18.68 33.97 13.45
C TYR A 507 17.44 33.28 12.85
N GLN A 508 17.05 33.67 11.63
CA GLN A 508 15.90 33.07 10.95
C GLN A 508 16.15 31.63 10.49
N LEU A 509 17.36 31.28 10.05
CA LEU A 509 17.71 29.91 9.69
C LEU A 509 17.57 28.98 10.89
N TYR A 510 18.04 29.39 12.07
CA TYR A 510 17.85 28.62 13.30
C TYR A 510 16.38 28.48 13.70
N LEU A 511 15.57 29.54 13.58
CA LEU A 511 14.12 29.44 13.81
C LEU A 511 13.43 28.47 12.83
N ASN A 512 13.84 28.48 11.56
CA ASN A 512 13.33 27.55 10.55
C ASN A 512 13.78 26.11 10.82
N GLN A 513 15.00 25.89 11.31
CA GLN A 513 15.47 24.58 11.76
C GLN A 513 14.61 24.07 12.92
N ALA A 514 14.41 24.87 13.97
CA ALA A 514 13.57 24.51 15.11
C ALA A 514 12.14 24.14 14.68
N LYS A 515 11.53 24.93 13.78
CA LYS A 515 10.22 24.63 13.21
C LYS A 515 10.22 23.29 12.44
N ALA A 516 11.22 23.05 11.60
CA ALA A 516 11.31 21.81 10.84
C ALA A 516 11.44 20.57 11.75
N TYR A 517 12.24 20.65 12.81
CA TYR A 517 12.35 19.58 13.81
C TYR A 517 11.02 19.33 14.53
N LYS A 518 10.31 20.40 14.93
CA LYS A 518 8.98 20.30 15.53
C LYS A 518 7.95 19.63 14.62
N ASP A 519 7.95 20.00 13.34
CA ASP A 519 7.04 19.43 12.35
C ASP A 519 7.35 17.93 12.14
N GLU A 520 8.63 17.54 12.11
CA GLU A 520 9.04 16.14 12.01
C GLU A 520 8.71 15.32 13.28
N ILE A 521 8.91 15.89 14.47
CA ILE A 521 8.46 15.31 15.75
C ILE A 521 6.94 15.06 15.73
N SER A 522 6.17 15.96 15.11
CA SER A 522 4.71 15.80 15.01
C SER A 522 4.34 14.60 14.16
N LYS A 523 5.02 14.36 13.04
CA LYS A 523 4.82 13.13 12.22
C LYS A 523 5.16 11.87 13.01
N ILE A 524 6.28 11.86 13.73
CA ILE A 524 6.65 10.71 14.58
C ILE A 524 5.60 10.46 15.67
N ASN A 525 5.01 11.51 16.24
CA ASN A 525 3.92 11.34 17.21
C ASN A 525 2.68 10.70 16.58
N GLU A 526 2.37 10.97 15.31
CA GLU A 526 1.29 10.32 14.57
C GLU A 526 1.58 8.83 14.37
N ASP A 527 2.80 8.47 13.98
CA ASP A 527 3.22 7.07 13.81
C ASP A 527 3.17 6.29 15.13
N LEU A 528 3.62 6.91 16.23
CA LEU A 528 3.57 6.34 17.59
C LEU A 528 2.16 6.12 18.13
N VAL A 529 1.10 6.68 17.52
CA VAL A 529 -0.29 6.36 17.91
C VAL A 529 -0.59 4.89 17.62
N ASN A 530 -0.10 4.38 16.48
CA ASN A 530 -0.37 3.02 16.03
C ASN A 530 0.67 2.02 16.55
N ASP A 531 1.90 2.46 16.81
CA ASP A 531 2.94 1.66 17.46
C ASP A 531 3.63 2.40 18.62
N PRO A 532 3.00 2.43 19.81
CA PRO A 532 3.49 3.22 20.95
C PRO A 532 4.84 2.77 21.53
N TYR A 533 5.33 1.57 21.14
CA TYR A 533 6.53 0.96 21.69
C TYR A 533 7.65 0.82 20.65
N ASP A 534 7.49 1.39 19.46
CA ASP A 534 8.56 1.42 18.47
C ASP A 534 9.76 2.21 19.03
N LYS A 535 10.83 1.48 19.30
CA LYS A 535 12.04 2.02 19.91
C LYS A 535 12.73 3.02 18.98
N GLU A 536 12.78 2.76 17.68
CA GLU A 536 13.48 3.64 16.74
C GLU A 536 12.76 4.98 16.61
N LEU A 537 11.43 4.97 16.58
CA LEU A 537 10.62 6.20 16.61
C LEU A 537 10.85 7.00 17.89
N LEU A 538 10.88 6.33 19.05
CA LEU A 538 11.11 6.99 20.34
C LEU A 538 12.51 7.61 20.44
N ASP A 539 13.54 6.86 20.04
CA ASP A 539 14.93 7.33 20.05
C ASP A 539 15.09 8.52 19.08
N ARG A 540 14.52 8.42 17.87
CA ARG A 540 14.55 9.50 16.87
C ARG A 540 13.82 10.75 17.34
N LYS A 541 12.66 10.59 17.98
CA LYS A 541 11.92 11.72 18.57
C LYS A 541 12.77 12.46 19.59
N GLN A 542 13.49 11.75 20.46
CA GLN A 542 14.34 12.38 21.45
C GLN A 542 15.52 13.14 20.81
N ASP A 543 16.18 12.55 19.80
CA ASP A 543 17.23 13.23 19.02
C ASP A 543 16.73 14.54 18.39
N LEU A 544 15.54 14.53 17.79
CA LEU A 544 14.94 15.71 17.19
C LEU A 544 14.55 16.77 18.24
N ILE A 545 14.10 16.36 19.43
CA ILE A 545 13.80 17.29 20.54
C ILE A 545 15.09 18.01 20.97
N ASP A 546 16.20 17.28 21.08
CA ASP A 546 17.49 17.86 21.48
C ASP A 546 17.98 18.85 20.40
N LYS A 547 17.84 18.51 19.11
CA LYS A 547 18.15 19.40 17.98
C LYS A 547 17.24 20.63 17.91
N GLU A 548 15.94 20.49 18.19
CA GLU A 548 14.99 21.61 18.28
C GLU A 548 15.41 22.59 19.37
N GLN A 549 15.72 22.08 20.57
CA GLN A 549 16.16 22.90 21.69
C GLN A 549 17.47 23.63 21.39
N GLU A 550 18.42 22.97 20.73
CA GLU A 550 19.68 23.60 20.36
C GLU A 550 19.50 24.69 19.31
N ALA A 551 18.70 24.45 18.27
CA ALA A 551 18.37 25.47 17.28
C ALA A 551 17.69 26.71 17.92
N ILE A 552 16.80 26.51 18.90
CA ILE A 552 16.18 27.62 19.66
C ILE A 552 17.22 28.42 20.44
N LYS A 553 18.16 27.74 21.13
CA LYS A 553 19.23 28.43 21.86
C LYS A 553 20.16 29.20 20.93
N SER A 554 20.54 28.60 19.79
CA SER A 554 21.38 29.28 18.80
C SER A 554 20.67 30.51 18.24
N ALA A 555 19.36 30.44 17.96
CA ALA A 555 18.59 31.63 17.58
C ALA A 555 18.65 32.72 18.68
N MET A 556 18.54 32.36 19.95
CA MET A 556 18.69 33.34 21.05
C MET A 556 20.10 33.95 21.08
N SER A 557 21.14 33.14 20.84
CA SER A 557 22.52 33.62 20.74
C SER A 557 22.73 34.59 19.57
N GLU A 558 22.10 34.35 18.42
CA GLU A 558 22.17 35.28 17.29
C GLU A 558 21.48 36.61 17.58
N LYS A 559 20.39 36.59 18.36
CA LYS A 559 19.72 37.81 18.82
C LYS A 559 20.65 38.66 19.69
N ASP A 560 21.42 38.03 20.58
CA ASP A 560 22.45 38.71 21.37
C ASP A 560 23.60 39.21 20.47
N ALA A 561 24.05 38.44 19.48
CA ALA A 561 25.09 38.89 18.54
C ALA A 561 24.67 40.11 17.71
N ILE A 562 23.39 40.20 17.31
CA ILE A 562 22.83 41.38 16.65
C ILE A 562 22.82 42.58 17.60
N LYS A 563 22.43 42.36 18.87
CA LYS A 563 22.47 43.40 19.91
C LYS A 563 23.88 43.95 20.07
N ASP A 564 24.86 43.07 20.25
CA ASP A 564 26.25 43.44 20.50
C ASP A 564 26.81 44.26 19.34
N LEU A 565 26.69 43.78 18.09
CA LEU A 565 27.19 44.52 16.93
C LEU A 565 26.49 45.88 16.74
N THR A 566 25.20 45.96 17.03
CA THR A 566 24.45 47.22 16.95
C THR A 566 24.88 48.20 18.07
N ASN A 567 25.09 47.68 19.27
CA ASN A 567 25.57 48.44 20.41
C ASN A 567 26.99 48.97 20.19
N ASP A 568 27.88 48.16 19.62
CA ASP A 568 29.25 48.56 19.28
C ASP A 568 29.25 49.72 18.29
N ALA A 569 28.43 49.66 17.24
CA ALA A 569 28.31 50.74 16.27
C ALA A 569 27.71 52.02 16.87
N TYR A 570 26.70 51.90 17.73
CA TYR A 570 26.12 53.05 18.42
C TYR A 570 27.06 53.68 19.45
N THR A 571 27.87 52.88 20.13
CA THR A 571 28.89 53.37 21.06
C THR A 571 29.92 54.20 20.32
N ASP A 572 30.44 53.71 19.19
CA ASP A 572 31.38 54.47 18.37
C ASP A 572 30.74 55.76 17.80
N PHE A 573 29.47 55.70 17.37
CA PHE A 573 28.73 56.90 16.96
C PHE A 573 28.64 57.96 18.07
N ILE A 574 28.31 57.55 19.31
CA ILE A 574 28.23 58.47 20.46
C ILE A 574 29.60 59.03 20.82
N ASP A 575 30.65 58.21 20.75
CA ASP A 575 32.02 58.66 21.00
C ASP A 575 32.44 59.72 19.98
N LYS A 576 32.16 59.51 18.68
CA LYS A 576 32.42 60.50 17.62
C LYS A 576 31.57 61.75 17.73
N LEU A 577 30.30 61.61 18.15
CA LEU A 577 29.44 62.74 18.46
C LEU A 577 30.01 63.56 19.62
N GLY A 578 30.51 62.89 20.67
CA GLY A 578 31.23 63.50 21.78
C GLY A 578 32.47 64.27 21.33
N ASP A 579 33.34 63.65 20.53
CA ASP A 579 34.53 64.30 19.94
C ASP A 579 34.16 65.54 19.12
N ALA A 580 33.06 65.48 18.36
CA ALA A 580 32.58 66.60 17.56
C ALA A 580 32.00 67.73 18.43
N ILE A 581 31.24 67.38 19.48
CA ILE A 581 30.74 68.32 20.48
C ILE A 581 31.91 69.01 21.19
N ASP A 582 32.94 68.27 21.60
CA ASP A 582 34.11 68.84 22.28
C ASP A 582 34.90 69.77 21.36
N LYS A 583 35.14 69.39 20.10
CA LYS A 583 35.72 70.30 19.10
C LYS A 583 34.88 71.55 18.90
N TYR A 584 33.56 71.44 18.94
CA TYR A 584 32.66 72.60 18.81
C TYR A 584 32.73 73.50 20.05
N LYS A 585 32.84 72.92 21.26
CA LYS A 585 33.08 73.68 22.51
C LYS A 585 34.44 74.38 22.47
N GLU A 586 35.52 73.69 22.06
CA GLU A 586 36.84 74.29 21.86
C GLU A 586 36.81 75.42 20.83
N LEU A 587 36.09 75.25 19.72
CA LEU A 587 35.91 76.30 18.72
C LEU A 587 35.13 77.49 19.31
N MET A 588 34.12 77.24 20.13
CA MET A 588 33.35 78.28 20.81
C MET A 588 34.23 79.07 21.79
N ASP A 589 35.09 78.38 22.54
CA ASP A 589 36.08 78.99 23.42
C ASP A 589 37.13 79.79 22.65
N THR A 590 37.64 79.29 21.52
CA THR A 590 38.56 80.07 20.68
C THR A 590 37.87 81.25 20.00
N MET A 591 36.58 81.15 19.68
CA MET A 591 35.78 82.30 19.24
C MET A 591 35.57 83.31 20.36
N LYS A 592 35.42 82.87 21.61
CA LYS A 592 35.44 83.73 22.80
C LYS A 592 36.79 84.43 22.93
N ASP A 593 37.90 83.69 22.87
CA ASP A 593 39.26 84.26 22.91
C ASP A 593 39.51 85.24 21.76
N ALA A 594 39.02 84.93 20.55
CA ALA A 594 39.13 85.80 19.38
C ALA A 594 38.23 87.04 19.51
N TYR A 595 37.03 86.92 20.07
CA TYR A 595 36.14 88.03 20.40
C TYR A 595 36.78 88.94 21.45
N ASP A 596 37.38 88.36 22.50
CA ASP A 596 38.12 89.07 23.55
C ASP A 596 39.38 89.74 23.00
N TYR A 597 40.08 89.09 22.06
CA TYR A 597 41.25 89.64 21.36
C TYR A 597 40.88 90.76 20.39
N GLU A 598 39.81 90.59 19.60
CA GLU A 598 39.28 91.60 18.68
C GLU A 598 38.67 92.78 19.46
N LYS A 599 38.10 92.55 20.64
CA LYS A 599 37.72 93.56 21.65
C LYS A 599 38.96 94.30 22.15
N SER A 600 40.05 93.62 22.49
CA SER A 600 41.32 94.26 22.86
C SER A 600 41.94 95.10 21.72
N ILE A 601 41.74 94.70 20.47
CA ILE A 601 42.15 95.46 19.28
C ILE A 601 41.20 96.63 19.03
N ARG A 602 39.88 96.47 19.21
CA ARG A 602 38.88 97.56 19.10
C ARG A 602 39.11 98.63 20.16
N GLU A 603 39.34 98.22 21.40
CA GLU A 603 39.69 99.09 22.53
C GLU A 603 41.04 99.81 22.30
N LYS A 604 42.05 99.12 21.76
CA LYS A 604 43.35 99.76 21.39
C LYS A 604 43.28 100.61 20.12
N THR A 605 42.27 100.43 19.26
CA THR A 605 42.13 101.16 17.99
C THR A 605 41.16 102.37 18.09
N GLU A 606 40.19 102.36 19.01
CA GLU A 606 39.35 103.55 19.29
C GLU A 606 39.95 104.52 20.33
N ALA A 607 40.96 104.10 21.10
CA ALA A 607 41.77 105.00 21.94
C ALA A 607 42.79 105.84 21.14
N LEU A 608 43.14 105.45 19.91
CA LEU A 608 44.17 106.12 19.11
C LEU A 608 43.62 107.22 18.16
N ASN A 609 42.31 107.29 17.91
CA ASN A 609 41.70 108.28 17.01
C ASN A 609 40.89 109.40 17.72
N THR A 610 40.74 109.33 19.04
CA THR A 610 39.96 110.32 19.82
C THR A 610 40.85 111.36 20.55
N LEU A 611 42.17 111.34 20.32
CA LEU A 611 43.14 112.32 20.85
C LEU A 611 43.66 113.34 19.81
N GLU A 612 43.38 113.17 18.52
CA GLU A 612 43.78 114.13 17.46
C GLU A 612 42.67 115.11 17.02
N LYS A 613 41.44 114.99 17.54
CA LYS A 613 40.30 115.86 17.15
C LYS A 613 39.65 116.64 18.31
N GLN A 614 40.42 116.92 19.37
CA GLN A 614 40.07 117.88 20.44
C GLN A 614 41.15 118.95 20.68
N TYR A 615 41.83 119.44 19.63
CA TYR A 615 42.73 120.61 19.76
C TYR A 615 42.15 121.94 19.22
N SER A 616 41.06 121.97 18.45
CA SER A 616 40.46 123.25 18.04
C SER A 616 38.95 123.21 18.01
N ALA A 617 38.36 124.13 18.78
CA ALA A 617 36.97 124.58 18.75
C ALA A 617 35.95 123.85 19.64
N TYR A 618 36.01 124.12 20.96
CA TYR A 618 34.79 124.41 21.74
C TYR A 618 35.06 125.53 22.76
N GLN A 619 35.37 126.73 22.24
CA GLN A 619 35.10 127.97 22.98
C GLN A 619 33.59 128.07 23.19
N GLY A 620 33.16 127.83 24.43
CA GLY A 620 31.92 128.38 24.94
C GLY A 620 30.74 127.42 25.07
N ASP A 621 30.78 126.58 26.11
CA ASP A 621 29.62 126.44 27.02
C ASP A 621 30.12 126.08 28.43
N ASN A 622 29.63 126.79 29.45
CA ASN A 622 30.28 126.94 30.75
C ASN A 622 29.28 126.98 31.92
N SER A 623 28.55 125.88 32.16
CA SER A 623 27.91 125.63 33.45
C SER A 623 28.65 124.52 34.23
N GLU A 624 28.87 124.72 35.53
CA GLU A 624 29.62 123.79 36.41
C GLU A 624 28.87 122.47 36.69
N GLU A 625 27.55 122.44 36.57
CA GLU A 625 26.73 121.28 36.95
C GLU A 625 26.49 120.31 35.78
N GLY A 626 26.56 120.80 34.53
CA GLY A 626 26.51 119.96 33.32
C GLY A 626 27.81 119.20 33.04
N LYS A 627 28.98 119.76 33.42
CA LYS A 627 30.31 119.16 33.19
C LYS A 627 30.61 117.98 34.12
N LYS A 628 30.02 117.94 35.31
CA LYS A 628 30.24 116.85 36.30
C LYS A 628 29.35 115.62 36.04
N ASN A 629 28.10 115.84 35.64
CA ASN A 629 27.15 114.75 35.35
C ASN A 629 27.42 114.05 34.01
N ILE A 630 27.93 114.75 33.00
CA ILE A 630 28.31 114.15 31.70
C ILE A 630 29.57 113.26 31.81
N GLN A 631 30.48 113.58 32.73
CA GLN A 631 31.69 112.78 33.00
C GLN A 631 31.35 111.50 33.78
N GLN A 632 30.54 111.59 34.84
CA GLN A 632 30.16 110.42 35.65
C GLN A 632 29.18 109.46 34.95
N LEU A 633 28.23 109.96 34.14
CA LEU A 633 27.38 109.08 33.30
C LEU A 633 28.20 108.38 32.22
N LYS A 634 29.24 109.02 31.66
CA LYS A 634 30.12 108.41 30.65
C LYS A 634 30.95 107.27 31.24
N ASP A 635 31.51 107.45 32.44
CA ASP A 635 32.31 106.42 33.09
C ASP A 635 31.43 105.22 33.52
N GLN A 636 30.22 105.47 34.05
CA GLN A 636 29.28 104.42 34.46
C GLN A 636 28.60 103.68 33.29
N ILE A 637 28.34 104.36 32.16
CA ILE A 637 27.80 103.74 30.94
C ILE A 637 28.85 102.88 30.23
N ASN A 638 30.14 103.22 30.32
CA ASN A 638 31.22 102.43 29.73
C ASN A 638 31.46 101.13 30.51
N THR A 639 31.58 101.19 31.85
CA THR A 639 31.77 99.97 32.66
C THR A 639 30.56 99.02 32.61
N ALA A 640 29.32 99.55 32.61
CA ALA A 640 28.11 98.73 32.55
C ALA A 640 27.78 98.16 31.15
N LYS A 641 28.34 98.72 30.07
CA LYS A 641 28.22 98.17 28.71
C LYS A 641 29.24 97.07 28.42
N ASP A 642 30.40 97.11 29.06
CA ASP A 642 31.43 96.08 28.95
C ASP A 642 31.07 94.84 29.78
N ASP A 643 30.62 95.00 31.03
CA ASP A 643 30.21 93.86 31.89
C ASP A 643 28.92 93.15 31.40
N LEU A 644 27.95 93.88 30.84
CA LEU A 644 26.67 93.31 30.40
C LEU A 644 26.83 92.41 29.15
N LYS A 645 27.72 92.76 28.23
CA LYS A 645 27.96 91.97 27.01
C LYS A 645 28.81 90.74 27.26
N ASP A 646 29.81 90.84 28.14
CA ASP A 646 30.63 89.71 28.53
C ASP A 646 29.78 88.67 29.28
N THR A 647 28.91 89.12 30.20
CA THR A 647 27.97 88.23 30.92
C THR A 647 26.92 87.59 30.01
N GLU A 648 26.38 88.32 29.03
CA GLU A 648 25.40 87.78 28.07
C GLU A 648 26.02 86.74 27.11
N TYR A 649 27.26 86.95 26.68
CA TYR A 649 27.98 86.03 25.80
C TYR A 649 28.48 84.78 26.54
N GLU A 650 29.03 84.94 27.76
CA GLU A 650 29.39 83.81 28.62
C GLU A 650 28.19 82.93 28.96
N LYS A 651 27.03 83.55 29.22
CA LYS A 651 25.79 82.80 29.44
C LYS A 651 25.35 82.05 28.18
N LEU A 652 25.48 82.64 27.00
CA LEU A 652 25.13 81.99 25.73
C LEU A 652 26.04 80.78 25.43
N ILE A 653 27.34 80.88 25.71
CA ILE A 653 28.28 79.75 25.62
C ILE A 653 27.88 78.65 26.60
N SER A 654 27.68 78.98 27.88
CA SER A 654 27.30 78.00 28.91
C SER A 654 25.95 77.32 28.64
N ASP A 655 24.95 78.06 28.13
CA ASP A 655 23.66 77.49 27.76
C ASP A 655 23.78 76.59 26.51
N THR A 656 24.70 76.91 25.58
CA THR A 656 24.97 76.07 24.40
C THR A 656 25.70 74.78 24.77
N GLU A 657 26.71 74.83 25.66
CA GLU A 657 27.40 73.64 26.18
C GLU A 657 26.40 72.66 26.82
N LYS A 658 25.47 73.15 27.63
CA LYS A 658 24.43 72.32 28.26
C LYS A 658 23.49 71.68 27.24
N ILE A 659 23.13 72.37 26.16
CA ILE A 659 22.29 71.81 25.10
C ILE A 659 23.05 70.69 24.38
N LEU A 660 24.35 70.84 24.15
CA LEU A 660 25.18 69.82 23.52
C LEU A 660 25.36 68.59 24.43
N ASP A 661 25.61 68.80 25.72
CA ASP A 661 25.66 67.70 26.71
C ASP A 661 24.31 66.96 26.80
N GLN A 662 23.20 67.71 26.77
CA GLN A 662 21.86 67.12 26.76
C GLN A 662 21.60 66.33 25.47
N LEU A 663 22.04 66.82 24.30
CA LEU A 663 21.93 66.09 23.04
C LEU A 663 22.66 64.74 23.09
N GLN A 664 23.87 64.71 23.65
CA GLN A 664 24.62 63.46 23.82
C GLN A 664 23.89 62.50 24.77
N SER A 665 23.39 63.00 25.90
CA SER A 665 22.61 62.21 26.87
C SER A 665 21.30 61.68 26.31
N ASP A 666 20.53 62.50 25.58
CA ASP A 666 19.26 62.11 24.97
C ASP A 666 19.48 61.05 23.86
N THR A 667 20.60 61.15 23.14
CA THR A 667 20.99 60.18 22.11
C THR A 667 21.31 58.81 22.74
N GLN A 668 22.04 58.79 23.86
CA GLN A 668 22.30 57.56 24.63
C GLN A 668 20.99 56.93 25.13
N GLU A 669 20.07 57.72 25.70
CA GLU A 669 18.79 57.21 26.21
C GLU A 669 17.93 56.61 25.08
N TRP A 670 17.92 57.24 23.89
CA TRP A 670 17.23 56.69 22.72
C TRP A 670 17.83 55.35 22.25
N ILE A 671 19.17 55.22 22.27
CA ILE A 671 19.87 53.98 21.93
C ILE A 671 19.56 52.87 22.93
N ASP A 672 19.60 53.16 24.23
CA ASP A 672 19.31 52.18 25.27
C ASP A 672 17.88 51.63 25.14
N GLN A 673 16.89 52.50 24.91
CA GLN A 673 15.50 52.10 24.67
C GLN A 673 15.37 51.20 23.42
N ARG A 674 16.15 51.49 22.39
CA ARG A 674 16.16 50.71 21.15
C ARG A 674 16.79 49.32 21.32
N LEU A 675 17.83 49.20 22.14
CA LEU A 675 18.51 47.94 22.44
C LEU A 675 17.78 47.06 23.48
N ASP A 676 16.80 47.62 24.19
CA ASP A 676 15.89 46.87 25.06
C ASP A 676 14.76 46.19 24.28
N ASP A 677 14.34 46.77 23.13
CA ASP A 677 13.30 46.22 22.25
C ASP A 677 13.90 45.45 21.06
N LEU A 678 14.61 44.37 21.39
CA LEU A 678 15.39 43.58 20.42
C LEU A 678 14.54 42.94 19.32
N ASP A 679 13.29 42.57 19.59
CA ASP A 679 12.44 41.96 18.57
C ASP A 679 12.07 42.96 17.46
N ASN A 680 11.71 44.19 17.85
CA ASN A 680 11.47 45.26 16.87
C ASN A 680 12.77 45.71 16.19
N LEU A 681 13.90 45.72 16.90
CA LEU A 681 15.21 46.01 16.29
C LEU A 681 15.56 45.01 15.18
N ILE A 682 15.46 43.72 15.48
CA ILE A 682 15.75 42.66 14.50
C ILE A 682 14.80 42.76 13.31
N GLN A 683 13.50 43.01 13.57
CA GLN A 683 12.52 43.19 12.50
C GLN A 683 12.87 44.37 11.59
N ASP A 684 13.27 45.51 12.14
CA ASP A 684 13.67 46.67 11.34
C ASP A 684 14.97 46.40 10.55
N ILE A 685 15.93 45.67 11.13
CA ILE A 685 17.14 45.23 10.42
C ILE A 685 16.78 44.33 9.23
N ILE A 686 15.85 43.39 9.42
CA ILE A 686 15.34 42.50 8.36
C ILE A 686 14.69 43.32 7.25
N GLU A 687 13.83 44.29 7.60
CA GLU A 687 13.13 45.15 6.64
C GLU A 687 14.11 46.01 5.84
N GLN A 688 15.05 46.68 6.51
CA GLN A 688 16.09 47.47 5.84
C GLN A 688 17.01 46.60 4.98
N SER A 689 17.30 45.37 5.42
CA SER A 689 18.11 44.42 4.65
C SER A 689 17.39 43.96 3.39
N ASN A 690 16.06 43.76 3.44
CA ASN A 690 15.25 43.46 2.27
C ASN A 690 15.25 44.63 1.27
N GLU A 691 15.09 45.86 1.76
CA GLU A 691 15.08 47.06 0.91
C GLU A 691 16.42 47.28 0.20
N ASN A 692 17.53 46.92 0.86
CA ASN A 692 18.89 47.10 0.37
C ASN A 692 19.57 45.79 -0.09
N ALA A 693 18.79 44.75 -0.39
CA ALA A 693 19.27 43.39 -0.67
C ALA A 693 20.38 43.32 -1.74
N SER A 694 20.24 44.10 -2.81
CA SER A 694 21.23 44.13 -3.90
C SER A 694 22.58 44.67 -3.43
N ASP A 695 22.57 45.73 -2.63
CA ASP A 695 23.79 46.40 -2.15
C ASP A 695 24.48 45.54 -1.08
N ILE A 696 23.71 44.88 -0.21
CA ILE A 696 24.21 43.91 0.76
C ILE A 696 24.86 42.72 0.04
N SER A 697 24.17 42.13 -0.94
CA SER A 697 24.71 41.01 -1.74
C SER A 697 26.02 41.38 -2.43
N GLN A 698 26.09 42.58 -3.02
CA GLN A 698 27.30 43.06 -3.67
C GLN A 698 28.44 43.28 -2.66
N THR A 699 28.14 43.81 -1.47
CA THR A 699 29.12 44.03 -0.41
C THR A 699 29.69 42.72 0.11
N ILE A 700 28.83 41.72 0.38
CA ILE A 700 29.26 40.37 0.78
C ILE A 700 30.14 39.74 -0.30
N THR A 701 29.70 39.80 -1.56
CA THR A 701 30.44 39.22 -2.69
C THR A 701 31.80 39.88 -2.87
N SER A 702 31.85 41.21 -2.87
CA SER A 702 33.09 41.95 -3.07
C SER A 702 34.06 41.73 -1.91
N THR A 703 33.57 41.67 -0.68
CA THR A 703 34.38 41.37 0.50
C THR A 703 34.98 39.98 0.40
N ALA A 704 34.17 38.96 0.11
CA ALA A 704 34.64 37.59 -0.08
C ALA A 704 35.68 37.49 -1.21
N GLU A 705 35.43 38.12 -2.36
CA GLU A 705 36.36 38.14 -3.50
C GLU A 705 37.70 38.81 -3.14
N ASN A 706 37.68 39.89 -2.35
CA ASN A 706 38.89 40.56 -1.87
C ASN A 706 39.77 39.63 -1.01
N TYR A 707 39.14 38.71 -0.27
CA TYR A 707 39.82 37.66 0.50
C TYR A 707 40.10 36.39 -0.31
N GLY A 708 39.78 36.36 -1.61
CA GLY A 708 39.97 35.20 -2.49
C GLY A 708 39.01 34.05 -2.23
N TYR A 709 37.88 34.31 -1.57
CA TYR A 709 36.85 33.33 -1.24
C TYR A 709 35.72 33.35 -2.28
N ASN A 710 35.28 32.16 -2.70
CA ASN A 710 34.14 32.00 -3.61
C ASN A 710 32.92 31.55 -2.81
N LEU A 711 31.88 32.39 -2.82
CA LEU A 711 30.62 32.10 -2.15
C LEU A 711 29.96 30.82 -2.70
N SER A 712 29.35 30.05 -1.81
CA SER A 712 28.54 28.89 -2.19
C SER A 712 27.30 29.31 -2.99
N LYS A 713 26.73 28.36 -3.74
CA LYS A 713 25.49 28.59 -4.48
C LYS A 713 24.30 28.90 -3.55
N PRO A 714 24.08 28.18 -2.43
CA PRO A 714 23.04 28.52 -1.47
C PRO A 714 23.15 29.96 -0.97
N LEU A 715 24.37 30.41 -0.62
CA LEU A 715 24.58 31.75 -0.10
C LEU A 715 24.40 32.84 -1.17
N LEU A 716 24.89 32.62 -2.39
CA LEU A 716 24.63 33.53 -3.51
C LEU A 716 23.14 33.69 -3.80
N PHE A 717 22.36 32.64 -3.57
CA PHE A 717 20.91 32.66 -3.74
C PHE A 717 20.22 33.35 -2.55
N SER A 718 20.62 33.05 -1.31
CA SER A 718 20.04 33.65 -0.11
C SER A 718 20.33 35.16 -0.01
N ALA A 719 21.53 35.60 -0.39
CA ALA A 719 21.93 37.00 -0.40
C ALA A 719 21.21 37.83 -1.48
N LYS A 720 20.75 37.21 -2.58
CA LYS A 720 20.02 37.89 -3.67
C LYS A 720 18.51 37.87 -3.51
N ASN A 721 17.99 36.84 -2.83
CA ASN A 721 16.57 36.66 -2.56
C ASN A 721 16.30 36.82 -1.07
N VAL A 722 16.72 37.97 -0.55
CA VAL A 722 16.39 38.46 0.78
C VAL A 722 14.86 38.66 0.80
N ASN A 723 14.15 37.56 1.01
CA ASN A 723 12.71 37.46 1.12
C ASN A 723 12.47 36.61 2.35
N TYR A 724 12.90 37.20 3.46
CA TYR A 724 12.85 36.68 4.80
C TYR A 724 11.39 36.36 5.19
N GLY A 725 10.96 35.10 5.01
CA GLY A 725 9.61 34.65 5.39
C GLY A 725 8.92 33.66 4.45
N LYS A 726 9.53 33.25 3.32
CA LYS A 726 8.98 32.21 2.44
C LYS A 726 9.99 31.11 2.11
N PHE A 727 10.39 30.36 3.13
CA PHE A 727 10.78 28.97 2.92
C PHE A 727 9.61 28.10 3.38
N ASN A 728 8.59 28.02 2.53
CA ASN A 728 7.56 26.98 2.58
C ASN A 728 7.74 26.09 1.36
#